data_AF-E4U4J7-F1
#
_entry.id   AF-E4U4J7-F1
#
_cell.length_a   1.000
_cell.length_b   1.000
_cell.length_c   1.000
_cell.angle_alpha   90.00
_cell.angle_beta   90.00
_cell.angle_gamma   90.00
#
_symmetry.space_group_name_H-M   'P 1'
#
loop_
_entity.id
_entity.type
_entity.pdbx_description
1 polymer ?
#
loop_
_entity_poly.entity_id
_entity_poly.type
_entity_poly.pdbx_seq_one_letter_code
_entity_poly.pdbx_strand_id
1 'polypeptide(L)'
;MKKPLGIALVVTLLFALLLFIAIVTVSSSLSLSGKRVTANQKAALEAQYAAESGLALATTRLSLVGSEVADFIANVSDFEMPSGTDWASLRTYLQKFCGVTSEPGDPAFVPTDKPAVGSVICTADPDLVDWSDPRAAPYSIFLDGHIDASRYPGGAAPEDYWRTRLGPQTLERTLKSRGRLVTAYTVTYGFESWRAEVLPNAAVRLTFRARPTVSSGFLAKEGTDVARHKIEQAFTGELRIDLRPPSFSHFMLFTNYQRAGAGAGAERVYFYDGTLFDGPVHTNDKFNFTGRPWFGDSVTSVGCEAENADKDACLDRRPGYYYWDAGAKRHVKVTPPIDPIPPAWAEPAFEGGHAWDKDYIALPKTSGDQYRAAKRGGLFIEDDDSTSSTGAVNVEAVTLSTDVVAGVKYQFVQVHGRRNVGTRTVPGRCVADPPPPPPPGPPGPPPPPPPPPPPPPPAGPSVERWAPPLLQGALHLAARLGAPGPGRAAAAWIAEGLAATVRAQAGTCPPGQHWVGPTTAPDIRRFTYAFRIDAAGNVERNDGSGWYSVGTGFNGVIYVGRDVPGGRTSSFTLQGGGVAPPTSDVRPWETHRPRYSVARPGLCPYTVTANDGGYDCIQPSIADFMQLTVVGRNIGLNRDLVYEDRPCTSAPERRADGSVAPADCPNTGARNVLGVYSDRGAIVIKGNAPYNLHIDGVLMSASRSVYYQRWNSGPPKGYLHLTGGLIQNWYGRFGKLKPDLTIRNGYGRKFTYDPRMRNNGLVPPFFPTFDGELPWGSTAEFAGPAGGSGSGFWKPVEGP
;
A
#
# COMPACT_ATOMS: atom_id res chain seq x y z
N MET A 1 -86.69 -82.88 -46.52
CA MET A 1 -85.96 -81.64 -46.16
C MET A 1 -85.73 -81.61 -44.65
N LYS A 2 -84.54 -82.01 -44.17
CA LYS A 2 -84.15 -81.99 -42.74
C LYS A 2 -83.30 -80.73 -42.49
N LYS A 3 -83.72 -79.87 -41.56
CA LYS A 3 -83.18 -78.53 -41.30
C LYS A 3 -81.77 -78.57 -40.65
N PRO A 4 -80.78 -77.77 -41.10
CA PRO A 4 -79.42 -77.76 -40.54
C PRO A 4 -79.29 -76.77 -39.37
N LEU A 5 -80.10 -76.93 -38.31
CA LEU A 5 -80.06 -75.99 -37.16
C LEU A 5 -78.98 -76.30 -36.12
N GLY A 6 -78.44 -77.53 -36.05
CA GLY A 6 -77.49 -77.94 -35.00
C GLY A 6 -76.05 -77.44 -35.20
N ILE A 7 -75.55 -77.41 -36.45
CA ILE A 7 -74.17 -77.01 -36.77
C ILE A 7 -73.98 -75.50 -36.59
N ALA A 8 -74.99 -74.70 -36.93
CA ALA A 8 -74.95 -73.26 -36.75
C ALA A 8 -74.77 -72.87 -35.27
N LEU A 9 -75.41 -73.59 -34.34
CA LEU A 9 -75.32 -73.33 -32.90
C LEU A 9 -73.96 -73.73 -32.30
N VAL A 10 -73.34 -74.80 -32.81
CA VAL A 10 -71.99 -75.22 -32.38
C VAL A 10 -70.92 -74.27 -32.90
N VAL A 11 -71.05 -73.81 -34.16
CA VAL A 11 -70.12 -72.84 -34.74
C VAL A 11 -70.24 -71.48 -34.05
N THR A 12 -71.44 -71.00 -33.72
CA THR A 12 -71.61 -69.74 -32.98
C THR A 12 -71.08 -69.85 -31.54
N LEU A 13 -71.25 -71.00 -30.86
CA LEU A 13 -70.66 -71.25 -29.54
C LEU A 13 -69.13 -71.30 -29.58
N LEU A 14 -68.53 -71.97 -30.58
CA LEU A 14 -67.08 -72.00 -30.76
C LEU A 14 -66.53 -70.62 -31.09
N PHE A 15 -67.22 -69.85 -31.94
CA PHE A 15 -66.82 -68.48 -32.25
C PHE A 15 -66.94 -67.57 -31.02
N ALA A 16 -68.00 -67.71 -30.22
CA ALA A 16 -68.18 -66.99 -28.96
C ALA A 16 -67.09 -67.37 -27.93
N LEU A 17 -66.73 -68.66 -27.83
CA LEU A 17 -65.67 -69.13 -26.93
C LEU A 17 -64.29 -68.60 -27.37
N LEU A 18 -63.98 -68.64 -28.67
CA LEU A 18 -62.74 -68.06 -29.22
C LEU A 18 -62.67 -66.55 -29.02
N LEU A 19 -63.79 -65.84 -29.21
CA LEU A 19 -63.89 -64.41 -28.96
C LEU A 19 -63.67 -64.11 -27.46
N PHE A 20 -64.23 -64.94 -26.57
CA PHE A 20 -64.06 -64.79 -25.13
C PHE A 20 -62.61 -65.02 -24.70
N ILE A 21 -61.95 -66.06 -25.24
CA ILE A 21 -60.53 -66.33 -24.99
C ILE A 21 -59.68 -65.15 -25.48
N ALA A 22 -59.92 -64.65 -26.70
CA ALA A 22 -59.21 -63.50 -27.26
C ALA A 22 -59.38 -62.22 -26.41
N ILE A 23 -60.60 -61.97 -25.92
CA ILE A 23 -60.87 -60.83 -25.02
C ILE A 23 -60.11 -60.98 -23.71
N VAL A 24 -60.05 -62.19 -23.14
CA VAL A 24 -59.32 -62.46 -21.88
C VAL A 24 -57.80 -62.32 -22.06
N THR A 25 -57.21 -62.77 -23.18
CA THR A 25 -55.77 -62.60 -23.45
C THR A 25 -55.41 -61.13 -23.70
N VAL A 26 -56.23 -60.39 -24.44
CA VAL A 26 -56.03 -58.95 -24.65
C VAL A 26 -56.19 -58.18 -23.33
N SER A 27 -57.18 -58.52 -22.51
CA SER A 27 -57.38 -57.89 -21.18
C SER A 27 -56.24 -58.19 -20.21
N SER A 28 -55.72 -59.42 -20.21
CA SER A 28 -54.61 -59.84 -19.36
C SER A 28 -53.30 -59.16 -19.75
N SER A 29 -53.04 -59.04 -21.06
CA SER A 29 -51.86 -58.34 -21.57
C SER A 29 -51.92 -56.83 -21.31
N LEU A 30 -53.09 -56.19 -21.46
CA LEU A 30 -53.29 -54.79 -21.09
C LEU A 30 -53.09 -54.53 -19.59
N SER A 31 -53.58 -55.41 -18.72
CA SER A 31 -53.39 -55.30 -17.26
C SER A 31 -51.92 -55.46 -16.85
N LEU A 32 -51.21 -56.43 -17.45
CA LEU A 32 -49.78 -56.64 -17.21
C LEU A 32 -48.93 -55.47 -17.74
N SER A 33 -49.30 -54.93 -18.90
CA SER A 33 -48.62 -53.77 -19.49
C SER A 33 -48.83 -52.52 -18.63
N GLY A 34 -50.06 -52.28 -18.15
CA GLY A 34 -50.38 -51.20 -17.21
C GLY A 34 -49.58 -51.31 -15.92
N LYS A 35 -49.53 -52.50 -15.29
CA LYS A 35 -48.72 -52.73 -14.08
C LYS A 35 -47.22 -52.52 -14.30
N ARG A 36 -46.68 -52.91 -15.47
CA ARG A 36 -45.27 -52.67 -15.83
C ARG A 36 -44.97 -51.19 -16.02
N VAL A 37 -45.84 -50.45 -16.70
CA VAL A 37 -45.68 -49.00 -16.90
C VAL A 37 -45.72 -48.26 -15.56
N THR A 38 -46.68 -48.56 -14.69
CA THR A 38 -46.77 -47.92 -13.36
C THR A 38 -45.57 -48.28 -12.47
N ALA A 39 -45.08 -49.52 -12.53
CA ALA A 39 -43.88 -49.93 -11.78
C ALA A 39 -42.61 -49.22 -12.28
N ASN A 40 -42.44 -49.09 -13.60
CA ASN A 40 -41.31 -48.39 -14.20
C ASN A 40 -41.37 -46.87 -13.90
N GLN A 41 -42.55 -46.26 -13.96
CA GLN A 41 -42.76 -44.86 -13.57
C GLN A 41 -42.42 -44.63 -12.10
N LYS A 42 -42.85 -45.53 -11.21
CA LYS A 42 -42.50 -45.46 -9.79
C LYS A 42 -40.99 -45.58 -9.55
N ALA A 43 -40.33 -46.53 -10.21
CA ALA A 43 -38.89 -46.72 -10.08
C ALA A 43 -38.10 -45.49 -10.60
N ALA A 44 -38.55 -44.89 -11.71
CA ALA A 44 -37.97 -43.67 -12.26
C ALA A 44 -38.14 -42.47 -11.30
N LEU A 45 -39.32 -42.29 -10.71
CA LEU A 45 -39.58 -41.24 -9.73
C LEU A 45 -38.74 -41.43 -8.46
N GLU A 46 -38.60 -42.65 -7.94
CA GLU A 46 -37.75 -42.93 -6.78
C GLU A 46 -36.26 -42.60 -7.06
N ALA A 47 -35.77 -42.93 -8.24
CA ALA A 47 -34.42 -42.54 -8.67
C ALA A 47 -34.29 -41.01 -8.85
N GLN A 48 -35.31 -40.33 -9.37
CA GLN A 48 -35.34 -38.87 -9.48
C GLN A 48 -35.29 -38.18 -8.12
N TYR A 49 -36.17 -38.55 -7.18
CA TYR A 49 -36.17 -37.99 -5.82
C TYR A 49 -34.83 -38.23 -5.10
N ALA A 50 -34.20 -39.37 -5.33
CA ALA A 50 -32.87 -39.64 -4.80
C ALA A 50 -31.81 -38.69 -5.37
N ALA A 51 -31.84 -38.45 -6.69
CA ALA A 51 -30.95 -37.51 -7.35
C ALA A 51 -31.17 -36.07 -6.85
N GLU A 52 -32.42 -35.61 -6.73
CA GLU A 52 -32.77 -34.28 -6.21
C GLU A 52 -32.33 -34.09 -4.75
N SER A 53 -32.48 -35.14 -3.94
CA SER A 53 -32.01 -35.13 -2.55
C SER A 53 -30.49 -34.98 -2.44
N GLY A 54 -29.74 -35.71 -3.29
CA GLY A 54 -28.28 -35.59 -3.35
C GLY A 54 -27.83 -34.20 -3.78
N LEU A 55 -28.53 -33.61 -4.76
CA LEU A 55 -28.25 -32.27 -5.27
C LEU A 55 -28.49 -31.19 -4.19
N ALA A 56 -29.61 -31.25 -3.47
CA ALA A 56 -29.91 -30.32 -2.40
C ALA A 56 -28.91 -30.39 -1.23
N LEU A 57 -28.42 -31.59 -0.91
CA LEU A 57 -27.37 -31.74 0.10
C LEU A 57 -26.05 -31.13 -0.38
N ALA A 58 -25.65 -31.38 -1.63
CA ALA A 58 -24.41 -30.88 -2.19
C ALA A 58 -24.38 -29.34 -2.24
N THR A 59 -25.45 -28.69 -2.68
CA THR A 59 -25.54 -27.22 -2.73
C THR A 59 -25.45 -26.60 -1.33
N THR A 60 -26.14 -27.19 -0.35
CA THR A 60 -26.08 -26.75 1.06
C THR A 60 -24.66 -26.91 1.62
N ARG A 61 -24.03 -28.05 1.39
CA ARG A 61 -22.66 -28.31 1.86
C ARG A 61 -21.65 -27.38 1.22
N LEU A 62 -21.78 -27.08 -0.07
CA LEU A 62 -20.84 -26.22 -0.76
C LEU A 62 -20.89 -24.78 -0.26
N SER A 63 -22.10 -24.28 0.05
CA SER A 63 -22.27 -22.97 0.69
C SER A 63 -21.64 -22.91 2.09
N LEU A 64 -21.90 -23.93 2.92
CA LEU A 64 -21.34 -24.03 4.28
C LEU A 64 -19.81 -24.13 4.25
N VAL A 65 -19.26 -24.98 3.38
CA VAL A 65 -17.81 -25.15 3.22
C VAL A 65 -17.15 -23.85 2.76
N GLY A 66 -17.77 -23.12 1.83
CA GLY A 66 -17.29 -21.82 1.38
C GLY A 66 -17.20 -20.80 2.52
N SER A 67 -18.24 -20.69 3.34
CA SER A 67 -18.23 -19.83 4.53
C SER A 67 -17.23 -20.29 5.59
N GLU A 68 -17.12 -21.60 5.85
CA GLU A 68 -16.15 -22.14 6.82
C GLU A 68 -14.71 -21.81 6.42
N VAL A 69 -14.37 -21.94 5.14
CA VAL A 69 -13.03 -21.58 4.66
C VAL A 69 -12.80 -20.07 4.75
N ALA A 70 -13.81 -19.26 4.38
CA ALA A 70 -13.72 -17.81 4.47
C ALA A 70 -13.49 -17.35 5.92
N ASP A 71 -14.27 -17.88 6.86
CA ASP A 71 -14.16 -17.60 8.28
C ASP A 71 -12.84 -18.10 8.88
N PHE A 72 -12.39 -19.29 8.48
CA PHE A 72 -11.10 -19.82 8.92
C PHE A 72 -9.96 -18.88 8.52
N ILE A 73 -9.86 -18.52 7.24
CA ILE A 73 -8.80 -17.64 6.73
C ILE A 73 -8.88 -16.24 7.35
N ALA A 74 -10.09 -15.71 7.58
CA ALA A 74 -10.27 -14.40 8.22
C ALA A 74 -9.80 -14.37 9.69
N ASN A 75 -9.79 -15.51 10.38
CA ASN A 75 -9.41 -15.62 11.78
C ASN A 75 -7.99 -16.16 12.00
N VAL A 76 -7.33 -16.68 10.95
CA VAL A 76 -5.92 -17.07 10.97
C VAL A 76 -5.09 -15.81 10.76
N SER A 77 -4.57 -15.29 11.87
CA SER A 77 -3.78 -14.05 11.89
C SER A 77 -2.29 -14.30 11.61
N ASP A 78 -1.89 -15.56 11.53
CA ASP A 78 -0.54 -16.11 11.54
C ASP A 78 -0.14 -16.79 10.23
N PHE A 79 -0.89 -16.60 9.12
CA PHE A 79 -0.50 -17.18 7.83
C PHE A 79 0.87 -16.62 7.38
N GLU A 80 1.93 -17.33 7.72
CA GLU A 80 3.31 -16.95 7.43
C GLU A 80 3.82 -17.79 6.26
N MET A 81 4.19 -17.13 5.17
CA MET A 81 4.95 -17.84 4.13
C MET A 81 6.33 -18.20 4.70
N PRO A 82 6.94 -19.32 4.25
CA PRO A 82 8.32 -19.63 4.59
C PRO A 82 9.26 -18.44 4.38
N SER A 83 10.23 -18.28 5.28
CA SER A 83 11.29 -17.29 5.19
C SER A 83 11.94 -17.27 3.80
N GLY A 84 12.01 -16.10 3.17
CA GLY A 84 12.61 -15.96 1.84
C GLY A 84 11.68 -16.34 0.66
N THR A 85 10.37 -16.50 0.90
CA THR A 85 9.39 -16.66 -0.18
C THR A 85 9.34 -15.38 -1.02
N ASP A 86 10.06 -15.39 -2.13
CA ASP A 86 10.03 -14.35 -3.15
C ASP A 86 8.94 -14.62 -4.20
N TRP A 87 8.81 -13.72 -5.17
CA TRP A 87 7.88 -13.95 -6.29
C TRP A 87 8.20 -15.20 -7.10
N ALA A 88 9.46 -15.66 -7.15
CA ALA A 88 9.82 -16.89 -7.84
C ALA A 88 9.26 -18.13 -7.11
N SER A 89 9.25 -18.10 -5.78
CA SER A 89 8.65 -19.12 -4.92
C SER A 89 7.12 -19.09 -5.02
N LEU A 90 6.52 -17.89 -4.98
CA LEU A 90 5.07 -17.71 -5.20
C LEU A 90 4.64 -18.21 -6.58
N ARG A 91 5.45 -17.97 -7.61
CA ARG A 91 5.21 -18.47 -8.98
C ARG A 91 5.05 -19.98 -9.01
N THR A 92 5.83 -20.74 -8.24
CA THR A 92 5.71 -22.20 -8.18
C THR A 92 4.37 -22.64 -7.58
N TYR A 93 3.87 -21.98 -6.53
CA TYR A 93 2.52 -22.25 -6.01
C TYR A 93 1.43 -21.90 -7.02
N LEU A 94 1.59 -20.78 -7.72
CA LEU A 94 0.64 -20.37 -8.74
C LEU A 94 0.61 -21.37 -9.91
N GLN A 95 1.76 -21.87 -10.37
CA GLN A 95 1.82 -22.92 -11.39
C GLN A 95 1.05 -24.18 -10.98
N LYS A 96 1.20 -24.64 -9.74
CA LYS A 96 0.43 -25.76 -9.18
C LYS A 96 -1.07 -25.45 -9.13
N PHE A 97 -1.45 -24.25 -8.69
CA PHE A 97 -2.84 -23.79 -8.70
C PHE A 97 -3.46 -23.78 -10.11
N CYS A 98 -2.70 -23.35 -11.11
CA CYS A 98 -3.13 -23.25 -12.49
C CYS A 98 -3.11 -24.60 -13.24
N GLY A 99 -2.44 -25.64 -12.72
CA GLY A 99 -2.21 -26.90 -13.42
C GLY A 99 -1.17 -26.82 -14.53
N VAL A 100 -0.15 -25.95 -14.40
CA VAL A 100 0.88 -25.71 -15.43
C VAL A 100 2.21 -26.29 -14.97
N THR A 101 2.81 -27.17 -15.78
CA THR A 101 3.96 -28.03 -15.40
C THR A 101 5.34 -27.53 -15.85
N SER A 102 5.48 -26.23 -16.12
CA SER A 102 6.73 -25.47 -16.37
C SER A 102 7.34 -25.50 -17.80
N GLU A 103 7.15 -24.40 -18.54
CA GLU A 103 8.19 -23.74 -19.35
C GLU A 103 7.88 -22.22 -19.43
N PRO A 104 8.91 -21.34 -19.47
CA PRO A 104 8.75 -19.90 -19.70
C PRO A 104 8.28 -19.66 -21.15
N GLY A 105 6.97 -19.78 -21.39
CA GLY A 105 6.39 -19.62 -22.72
C GLY A 105 4.96 -20.12 -22.89
N ASP A 106 4.36 -20.77 -21.87
CA ASP A 106 2.95 -21.17 -21.91
C ASP A 106 2.04 -19.92 -21.98
N PRO A 107 1.22 -19.75 -23.04
CA PRO A 107 0.29 -18.63 -23.13
C PRO A 107 -0.76 -18.62 -22.00
N ALA A 108 -0.96 -19.75 -21.30
CA ALA A 108 -1.87 -19.86 -20.17
C ALA A 108 -1.31 -19.29 -18.85
N PHE A 109 -0.01 -18.98 -18.79
CA PHE A 109 0.65 -18.47 -17.57
C PHE A 109 1.59 -17.30 -17.89
N VAL A 110 1.36 -16.12 -17.31
CA VAL A 110 2.21 -14.94 -17.53
C VAL A 110 3.59 -15.14 -16.88
N PRO A 111 4.68 -15.32 -17.66
CA PRO A 111 5.98 -15.77 -17.14
C PRO A 111 6.84 -14.59 -16.67
N THR A 112 6.29 -13.68 -15.86
CA THR A 112 7.03 -12.53 -15.34
C THR A 112 7.36 -12.70 -13.87
N ASP A 113 8.58 -12.32 -13.47
CA ASP A 113 9.05 -12.34 -12.07
C ASP A 113 8.21 -11.46 -11.13
N LYS A 114 7.44 -10.50 -11.67
CA LYS A 114 6.38 -9.80 -10.94
C LYS A 114 5.28 -9.38 -11.93
N PRO A 115 4.09 -10.00 -11.90
CA PRO A 115 3.01 -9.65 -12.82
C PRO A 115 2.59 -8.18 -12.64
N ALA A 116 2.16 -7.55 -13.74
CA ALA A 116 1.63 -6.19 -13.65
C ALA A 116 0.35 -6.17 -12.81
N VAL A 117 0.17 -5.11 -12.03
CA VAL A 117 -1.10 -4.88 -11.34
C VAL A 117 -2.28 -4.88 -12.33
N GLY A 118 -3.36 -5.57 -11.97
CA GLY A 118 -4.54 -5.78 -12.81
C GLY A 118 -4.35 -6.83 -13.91
N SER A 119 -3.26 -7.60 -13.89
CA SER A 119 -3.05 -8.69 -14.84
C SER A 119 -3.61 -10.01 -14.31
N VAL A 120 -4.17 -10.80 -15.23
CA VAL A 120 -4.52 -12.19 -14.99
C VAL A 120 -3.25 -13.00 -15.13
N ILE A 121 -2.88 -13.74 -14.09
CA ILE A 121 -1.67 -14.57 -14.09
C ILE A 121 -1.94 -15.82 -14.90
N CYS A 122 -3.08 -16.49 -14.64
CA CYS A 122 -3.52 -17.67 -15.35
C CYS A 122 -5.04 -17.88 -15.22
N THR A 123 -5.56 -18.72 -16.11
CA THR A 123 -6.83 -19.43 -15.91
C THR A 123 -6.49 -20.90 -15.76
N ALA A 124 -6.91 -21.51 -14.65
CA ALA A 124 -6.61 -22.90 -14.36
C ALA A 124 -7.38 -23.85 -15.27
N ASP A 125 -6.72 -24.91 -15.74
CA ASP A 125 -7.38 -26.05 -16.36
C ASP A 125 -7.64 -27.12 -15.28
N PRO A 126 -8.90 -27.32 -14.83
CA PRO A 126 -9.21 -28.21 -13.74
C PRO A 126 -8.92 -29.69 -14.02
N ASP A 127 -8.69 -30.07 -15.28
CA ASP A 127 -8.32 -31.43 -15.69
C ASP A 127 -6.80 -31.69 -15.58
N LEU A 128 -5.98 -30.63 -15.59
CA LEU A 128 -4.52 -30.71 -15.47
C LEU A 128 -4.02 -30.55 -14.02
N VAL A 129 -4.93 -30.25 -13.10
CA VAL A 129 -4.62 -30.02 -11.70
C VAL A 129 -4.59 -31.34 -10.93
N ASP A 130 -3.45 -31.64 -10.30
CA ASP A 130 -3.29 -32.84 -9.48
C ASP A 130 -3.80 -32.60 -8.05
N TRP A 131 -4.93 -33.23 -7.70
CA TRP A 131 -5.49 -33.21 -6.34
C TRP A 131 -5.02 -34.38 -5.46
N SER A 132 -4.27 -35.33 -6.03
CA SER A 132 -3.86 -36.57 -5.37
C SER A 132 -2.60 -36.41 -4.53
N ASP A 133 -1.63 -35.62 -4.99
CA ASP A 133 -0.45 -35.22 -4.22
C ASP A 133 -0.70 -33.87 -3.51
N PRO A 134 -0.75 -33.83 -2.16
CA PRO A 134 -0.92 -32.58 -1.41
C PRO A 134 0.12 -31.51 -1.76
N ARG A 135 1.33 -31.91 -2.15
CA ARG A 135 2.42 -30.97 -2.52
C ARG A 135 2.30 -30.43 -3.94
N ALA A 136 1.54 -31.09 -4.81
CA ALA A 136 1.24 -30.63 -6.17
C ALA A 136 -0.13 -29.95 -6.28
N ALA A 137 -0.98 -30.09 -5.25
CA ALA A 137 -2.34 -29.57 -5.25
C ALA A 137 -2.43 -28.03 -5.24
N PRO A 138 -3.58 -27.46 -5.69
CA PRO A 138 -3.80 -26.00 -5.70
C PRO A 138 -3.75 -25.33 -4.33
N TYR A 139 -3.95 -26.11 -3.27
CA TYR A 139 -3.92 -25.65 -1.89
C TYR A 139 -2.55 -25.83 -1.22
N SER A 140 -1.53 -26.30 -1.94
CA SER A 140 -0.18 -26.55 -1.39
C SER A 140 0.44 -25.34 -0.70
N ILE A 141 0.07 -24.13 -1.13
CA ILE A 141 0.48 -22.87 -0.49
C ILE A 141 0.05 -22.78 0.99
N PHE A 142 -1.08 -23.39 1.35
CA PHE A 142 -1.59 -23.40 2.73
C PHE A 142 -1.04 -24.56 3.57
N LEU A 143 -0.23 -25.44 2.98
CA LEU A 143 0.51 -26.47 3.70
C LEU A 143 1.91 -25.99 4.05
N ASP A 144 2.55 -25.31 3.10
CA ASP A 144 3.90 -24.77 3.28
C ASP A 144 3.88 -23.44 4.05
N GLY A 145 2.79 -22.67 3.93
CA GLY A 145 2.53 -21.55 4.84
C GLY A 145 2.32 -22.04 6.26
N HIS A 146 3.01 -21.46 7.24
CA HIS A 146 2.89 -21.81 8.64
C HIS A 146 1.52 -21.34 9.15
N ILE A 147 0.65 -22.30 9.44
CA ILE A 147 -0.59 -22.11 10.21
C ILE A 147 -0.46 -23.05 11.41
N ASP A 148 -0.62 -22.54 12.63
CA ASP A 148 -0.51 -23.37 13.83
C ASP A 148 -1.50 -24.56 13.76
N ALA A 149 -0.98 -25.78 13.89
CA ALA A 149 -1.76 -27.01 13.81
C ALA A 149 -2.96 -27.04 14.79
N SER A 150 -2.86 -26.34 15.93
CA SER A 150 -3.93 -26.22 16.92
C SER A 150 -5.15 -25.43 16.44
N ARG A 151 -5.01 -24.64 15.36
CA ARG A 151 -6.10 -23.87 14.76
C ARG A 151 -7.03 -24.71 13.91
N TYR A 152 -6.56 -25.86 13.41
CA TYR A 152 -7.38 -26.73 12.58
C TYR A 152 -8.50 -27.38 13.40
N PRO A 153 -9.78 -27.19 13.00
CA PRO A 153 -10.92 -27.72 13.74
C PRO A 153 -10.81 -29.23 13.97
N GLY A 154 -11.01 -29.66 15.22
CA GLY A 154 -11.00 -31.07 15.59
C GLY A 154 -9.62 -31.75 15.50
N GLY A 155 -8.53 -30.99 15.40
CA GLY A 155 -7.18 -31.55 15.25
C GLY A 155 -6.96 -32.23 13.89
N ALA A 156 -7.72 -31.82 12.87
CA ALA A 156 -7.57 -32.34 11.52
C ALA A 156 -6.17 -32.06 10.98
N ALA A 157 -5.60 -33.03 10.26
CA ALA A 157 -4.35 -32.80 9.53
C ALA A 157 -4.56 -31.69 8.47
N PRO A 158 -3.61 -30.76 8.28
CA PRO A 158 -3.76 -29.63 7.35
C PRO A 158 -4.12 -30.07 5.91
N GLU A 159 -3.47 -31.11 5.41
CA GLU A 159 -3.75 -31.70 4.10
C GLU A 159 -5.18 -32.23 3.96
N ASP A 160 -5.68 -32.92 4.97
CA ASP A 160 -7.07 -33.42 4.98
C ASP A 160 -8.07 -32.28 5.04
N TYR A 161 -7.78 -31.26 5.85
CA TYR A 161 -8.63 -30.08 5.98
C TYR A 161 -8.79 -29.36 4.64
N TRP A 162 -7.68 -29.05 3.96
CA TRP A 162 -7.72 -28.30 2.71
C TRP A 162 -8.27 -29.12 1.55
N ARG A 163 -7.88 -30.40 1.43
CA ARG A 163 -8.39 -31.31 0.39
C ARG A 163 -9.90 -31.48 0.46
N THR A 164 -10.45 -31.65 1.66
CA THR A 164 -11.90 -31.87 1.84
C THR A 164 -12.74 -30.64 1.57
N ARG A 165 -12.18 -29.44 1.72
CA ARG A 165 -12.88 -28.15 1.55
C ARG A 165 -12.71 -27.52 0.18
N LEU A 166 -11.51 -27.56 -0.37
CA LEU A 166 -11.17 -26.91 -1.64
C LEU A 166 -11.21 -27.86 -2.84
N GLY A 167 -11.21 -29.18 -2.61
CA GLY A 167 -11.18 -30.18 -3.67
C GLY A 167 -12.55 -30.78 -4.02
N PRO A 168 -12.64 -31.48 -5.16
CA PRO A 168 -13.82 -32.26 -5.51
C PRO A 168 -14.07 -33.39 -4.50
N GLN A 169 -15.32 -33.59 -4.14
CA GLN A 169 -15.82 -34.60 -3.22
C GLN A 169 -16.87 -35.46 -3.92
N THR A 170 -16.83 -36.76 -3.68
CA THR A 170 -17.88 -37.69 -4.10
C THR A 170 -18.49 -38.32 -2.86
N LEU A 171 -19.81 -38.16 -2.71
CA LEU A 171 -20.58 -38.70 -1.60
C LEU A 171 -21.60 -39.69 -2.14
N GLU A 172 -21.60 -40.90 -1.61
CA GLU A 172 -22.66 -41.87 -1.81
C GLU A 172 -23.49 -42.03 -0.54
N ARG A 173 -24.81 -41.98 -0.65
CA ARG A 173 -25.70 -42.16 0.50
C ARG A 173 -26.94 -42.97 0.17
N THR A 174 -27.20 -43.98 0.99
CA THR A 174 -28.44 -44.74 0.95
C THR A 174 -29.55 -43.96 1.66
N LEU A 175 -30.65 -43.72 0.95
CA LEU A 175 -31.86 -43.08 1.50
C LEU A 175 -32.80 -44.09 2.13
N LYS A 176 -32.94 -45.27 1.50
CA LYS A 176 -33.90 -46.29 1.90
C LYS A 176 -33.43 -47.68 1.50
N SER A 177 -33.65 -48.64 2.39
CA SER A 177 -33.49 -50.06 2.10
C SER A 177 -34.80 -50.79 2.42
N ARG A 178 -35.28 -51.62 1.49
CA ARG A 178 -36.50 -52.45 1.63
C ARG A 178 -36.22 -53.86 1.11
N GLY A 179 -35.81 -54.74 2.00
CA GLY A 179 -35.40 -56.10 1.63
C GLY A 179 -34.20 -56.07 0.69
N ARG A 180 -34.40 -56.48 -0.57
CA ARG A 180 -33.37 -56.49 -1.62
C ARG A 180 -33.29 -55.22 -2.46
N LEU A 181 -34.19 -54.25 -2.24
CA LEU A 181 -34.24 -52.97 -2.94
C LEU A 181 -33.54 -51.88 -2.13
N VAL A 182 -32.63 -51.14 -2.77
CA VAL A 182 -31.88 -50.04 -2.18
C VAL A 182 -32.07 -48.80 -3.04
N THR A 183 -32.52 -47.70 -2.42
CA THR A 183 -32.58 -46.38 -3.04
C THR A 183 -31.42 -45.55 -2.48
N ALA A 184 -30.56 -45.07 -3.37
CA ALA A 184 -29.38 -44.30 -3.00
C ALA A 184 -29.08 -43.22 -4.05
N TYR A 185 -28.17 -42.32 -3.72
CA TYR A 185 -27.59 -41.39 -4.67
C TYR A 185 -26.08 -41.34 -4.53
N THR A 186 -25.40 -41.04 -5.63
CA THR A 186 -24.01 -40.62 -5.67
C THR A 186 -23.98 -39.19 -6.18
N VAL A 187 -23.41 -38.28 -5.40
CA VAL A 187 -23.28 -36.86 -5.78
C VAL A 187 -21.83 -36.44 -5.74
N THR A 188 -21.39 -35.77 -6.81
CA THR A 188 -20.06 -35.15 -6.89
C THR A 188 -20.24 -33.63 -6.80
N TYR A 189 -19.54 -33.01 -5.86
CA TYR A 189 -19.59 -31.57 -5.57
C TYR A 189 -18.23 -31.10 -5.07
N GLY A 190 -17.97 -29.80 -5.04
CA GLY A 190 -16.73 -29.24 -4.50
C GLY A 190 -16.24 -28.07 -5.33
N PHE A 191 -15.07 -27.57 -4.96
CA PHE A 191 -14.43 -26.48 -5.68
C PHE A 191 -13.40 -27.01 -6.69
N GLU A 192 -13.10 -26.20 -7.68
CA GLU A 192 -11.94 -26.32 -8.55
C GLU A 192 -11.21 -25.00 -8.63
N SER A 193 -9.89 -25.04 -8.82
CA SER A 193 -9.15 -23.83 -9.15
C SER A 193 -9.65 -23.28 -10.48
N TRP A 194 -9.75 -21.96 -10.58
CA TRP A 194 -10.27 -21.30 -11.78
C TRP A 194 -9.39 -20.18 -12.28
N ARG A 195 -9.00 -19.24 -11.42
CA ARG A 195 -8.26 -18.06 -11.86
C ARG A 195 -7.32 -17.52 -10.80
N ALA A 196 -6.12 -17.12 -11.22
CA ALA A 196 -5.21 -16.32 -10.41
C ALA A 196 -5.00 -14.96 -11.08
N GLU A 197 -5.15 -13.87 -10.32
CA GLU A 197 -4.98 -12.51 -10.83
C GLU A 197 -4.33 -11.58 -9.80
N VAL A 198 -3.60 -10.57 -10.27
CA VAL A 198 -3.07 -9.51 -9.41
C VAL A 198 -4.07 -8.38 -9.36
N LEU A 199 -4.65 -8.17 -8.19
CA LEU A 199 -5.59 -7.07 -7.93
C LEU A 199 -4.91 -5.70 -8.03
N PRO A 200 -5.67 -4.61 -8.21
CA PRO A 200 -5.16 -3.25 -8.14
C PRO A 200 -4.26 -3.01 -6.94
N ASN A 201 -4.64 -3.46 -5.74
CA ASN A 201 -3.84 -3.30 -4.51
C ASN A 201 -2.59 -4.20 -4.42
N ALA A 202 -2.15 -4.84 -5.52
CA ALA A 202 -1.04 -5.79 -5.60
C ALA A 202 -1.21 -7.10 -4.83
N ALA A 203 -2.41 -7.38 -4.30
CA ALA A 203 -2.75 -8.69 -3.77
C ALA A 203 -2.89 -9.71 -4.91
N VAL A 204 -2.51 -10.96 -4.65
CA VAL A 204 -2.76 -12.08 -5.57
C VAL A 204 -4.07 -12.74 -5.16
N ARG A 205 -5.10 -12.63 -6.01
CA ARG A 205 -6.39 -13.28 -5.81
C ARG A 205 -6.38 -14.66 -6.46
N LEU A 206 -6.57 -15.69 -5.64
CA LEU A 206 -6.86 -17.05 -6.04
C LEU A 206 -8.37 -17.24 -6.02
N THR A 207 -8.96 -17.59 -7.16
CA THR A 207 -10.39 -17.85 -7.25
C THR A 207 -10.63 -19.32 -7.52
N PHE A 208 -11.33 -19.95 -6.58
CA PHE A 208 -11.92 -21.26 -6.73
C PHE A 208 -13.37 -21.11 -7.15
N ARG A 209 -13.81 -21.85 -8.16
CA ARG A 209 -15.22 -21.88 -8.56
C ARG A 209 -15.83 -23.21 -8.16
N ALA A 210 -17.12 -23.21 -7.87
CA ALA A 210 -17.84 -24.45 -7.65
C ALA A 210 -17.87 -25.27 -8.95
N ARG A 211 -17.57 -26.58 -8.83
CA ARG A 211 -17.76 -27.51 -9.95
C ARG A 211 -19.26 -27.68 -10.23
N PRO A 212 -19.68 -27.90 -11.49
CA PRO A 212 -21.02 -28.36 -11.80
C PRO A 212 -21.36 -29.58 -10.95
N THR A 213 -22.46 -29.50 -10.19
CA THR A 213 -22.83 -30.56 -9.27
C THR A 213 -23.61 -31.62 -10.04
N VAL A 214 -23.11 -32.86 -10.01
CA VAL A 214 -23.72 -33.99 -10.69
C VAL A 214 -24.22 -34.97 -9.64
N SER A 215 -25.53 -35.16 -9.57
CA SER A 215 -26.19 -36.11 -8.68
C SER A 215 -26.84 -37.22 -9.50
N SER A 216 -26.45 -38.47 -9.23
CA SER A 216 -27.04 -39.67 -9.83
C SER A 216 -27.79 -40.44 -8.77
N GLY A 217 -29.13 -40.44 -8.85
CA GLY A 217 -29.99 -41.26 -8.01
C GLY A 217 -30.23 -42.62 -8.67
N PHE A 218 -30.22 -43.68 -7.89
CA PHE A 218 -30.43 -45.04 -8.38
C PHE A 218 -31.29 -45.87 -7.43
N LEU A 219 -32.10 -46.74 -8.03
CA LEU A 219 -32.82 -47.81 -7.37
C LEU A 219 -32.20 -49.12 -7.81
N ALA A 220 -31.51 -49.81 -6.90
CA ALA A 220 -30.86 -51.08 -7.17
C ALA A 220 -31.60 -52.24 -6.51
N LYS A 221 -31.64 -53.39 -7.18
CA LYS A 221 -32.11 -54.66 -6.62
C LYS A 221 -30.97 -55.66 -6.70
N GLU A 222 -30.50 -56.16 -5.55
CA GLU A 222 -29.36 -57.11 -5.47
C GLU A 222 -28.10 -56.63 -6.23
N GLY A 223 -27.82 -55.32 -6.19
CA GLY A 223 -26.66 -54.73 -6.89
C GLY A 223 -26.86 -54.46 -8.39
N THR A 224 -28.03 -54.77 -8.96
CA THR A 224 -28.38 -54.42 -10.34
C THR A 224 -29.31 -53.20 -10.38
N ASP A 225 -28.98 -52.20 -11.20
CA ASP A 225 -29.79 -50.99 -11.37
C ASP A 225 -31.14 -51.30 -12.02
N VAL A 226 -32.22 -50.99 -11.31
CA VAL A 226 -33.60 -51.07 -11.79
C VAL A 226 -34.02 -49.75 -12.45
N ALA A 227 -33.55 -48.62 -11.91
CA ALA A 227 -33.73 -47.29 -12.48
C ALA A 227 -32.57 -46.38 -12.05
N ARG A 228 -32.18 -45.46 -12.92
CA ARG A 228 -31.16 -44.43 -12.65
C ARG A 228 -31.61 -43.10 -13.24
N HIS A 229 -31.42 -42.03 -12.48
CA HIS A 229 -31.67 -40.66 -12.93
C HIS A 229 -30.47 -39.78 -12.59
N LYS A 230 -29.96 -39.06 -13.60
CA LYS A 230 -28.81 -38.16 -13.45
C LYS A 230 -29.31 -36.73 -13.59
N ILE A 231 -29.02 -35.90 -12.60
CA ILE A 231 -29.26 -34.46 -12.60
C ILE A 231 -27.91 -33.76 -12.55
N GLU A 232 -27.73 -32.79 -13.42
CA GLU A 232 -26.56 -31.92 -13.44
C GLU A 232 -27.04 -30.48 -13.30
N GLN A 233 -26.52 -29.78 -12.30
CA GLN A 233 -26.82 -28.38 -12.07
C GLN A 233 -25.53 -27.59 -11.92
N ALA A 234 -25.41 -26.53 -12.71
CA ALA A 234 -24.34 -25.56 -12.54
C ALA A 234 -24.59 -24.74 -11.26
N PHE A 235 -23.63 -24.77 -10.34
CA PHE A 235 -23.60 -23.89 -9.18
C PHE A 235 -22.66 -22.72 -9.49
N THR A 236 -23.06 -21.49 -9.17
CA THR A 236 -22.35 -20.27 -9.58
C THR A 236 -21.53 -19.62 -8.46
N GLY A 237 -21.23 -20.35 -7.38
CA GLY A 237 -20.46 -19.81 -6.26
C GLY A 237 -18.95 -19.75 -6.51
N GLU A 238 -18.33 -18.67 -6.03
CA GLU A 238 -16.88 -18.45 -6.07
C GLU A 238 -16.34 -18.26 -4.66
N LEU A 239 -15.23 -18.93 -4.36
CA LEU A 239 -14.42 -18.66 -3.18
C LEU A 239 -13.16 -17.92 -3.64
N ARG A 240 -12.97 -16.71 -3.13
CA ARG A 240 -11.84 -15.83 -3.47
C ARG A 240 -10.92 -15.72 -2.26
N ILE A 241 -9.65 -15.99 -2.45
CA ILE A 241 -8.61 -15.87 -1.42
C ILE A 241 -7.57 -14.86 -1.92
N ASP A 242 -7.40 -13.77 -1.19
CA ASP A 242 -6.42 -12.73 -1.50
C ASP A 242 -5.18 -12.92 -0.64
N LEU A 243 -4.04 -13.15 -1.29
CA LEU A 243 -2.73 -13.22 -0.67
C LEU A 243 -2.04 -11.86 -0.81
N ARG A 244 -1.61 -11.29 0.32
CA ARG A 244 -0.95 -9.99 0.37
C ARG A 244 0.48 -10.14 0.90
N PRO A 245 1.48 -9.67 0.14
CA PRO A 245 2.83 -9.60 0.67
C PRO A 245 2.88 -8.70 1.90
N PRO A 246 3.77 -8.98 2.86
CA PRO A 246 3.97 -8.15 4.03
C PRO A 246 4.20 -6.68 3.67
N SER A 247 3.41 -5.78 4.25
CA SER A 247 3.55 -4.36 4.00
C SER A 247 4.42 -3.71 5.07
N PHE A 248 5.24 -2.73 4.65
CA PHE A 248 6.00 -1.91 5.59
C PHE A 248 5.10 -1.14 6.57
N SER A 249 3.81 -0.96 6.27
CA SER A 249 2.84 -0.37 7.20
C SER A 249 2.63 -1.17 8.49
N HIS A 250 3.04 -2.44 8.51
CA HIS A 250 2.97 -3.28 9.71
C HIS A 250 3.80 -2.72 10.87
N PHE A 251 4.93 -2.07 10.58
CA PHE A 251 5.85 -1.61 11.61
C PHE A 251 5.43 -0.26 12.20
N MET A 252 5.42 -0.18 13.53
CA MET A 252 5.46 1.10 14.25
C MET A 252 6.76 1.84 13.93
N LEU A 253 7.89 1.12 13.97
CA LEU A 253 9.19 1.66 13.57
C LEU A 253 9.98 0.62 12.79
N PHE A 254 10.44 1.00 11.60
CA PHE A 254 11.42 0.25 10.83
C PHE A 254 12.60 1.15 10.49
N THR A 255 13.82 0.69 10.79
CA THR A 255 15.05 1.34 10.30
C THR A 255 15.97 0.36 9.59
N ASN A 256 16.44 0.70 8.40
CA ASN A 256 17.53 -0.08 7.81
C ASN A 256 18.81 0.08 8.66
N TYR A 257 19.12 1.32 9.05
CA TYR A 257 20.23 1.63 9.94
C TYR A 257 19.78 2.45 11.14
N GLN A 258 20.06 1.95 12.34
CA GLN A 258 19.71 2.59 13.62
C GLN A 258 20.71 3.70 14.00
N ARG A 259 20.99 4.59 13.05
CA ARG A 259 21.97 5.68 13.15
C ARG A 259 21.46 6.94 12.45
N ALA A 260 21.93 8.09 12.91
CA ALA A 260 21.59 9.38 12.33
C ALA A 260 22.57 9.75 11.20
N GLY A 261 22.19 9.45 9.96
CA GLY A 261 22.97 9.75 8.75
C GLY A 261 23.86 8.59 8.28
N ALA A 262 24.41 8.72 7.07
CA ALA A 262 25.20 7.67 6.42
C ALA A 262 26.72 7.79 6.70
N GLY A 263 27.44 6.66 6.67
CA GLY A 263 28.91 6.59 6.72
C GLY A 263 29.51 6.27 8.10
N ALA A 264 30.83 6.03 8.14
CA ALA A 264 31.57 5.56 9.33
C ALA A 264 31.54 6.52 10.54
N GLY A 265 31.14 7.79 10.35
CA GLY A 265 30.95 8.79 11.41
C GLY A 265 29.51 8.98 11.86
N ALA A 266 28.57 8.17 11.39
CA ALA A 266 27.15 8.27 11.73
C ALA A 266 26.92 8.02 13.23
N GLU A 267 26.26 8.96 13.90
CA GLU A 267 26.01 8.89 15.34
C GLU A 267 24.93 7.82 15.64
N ARG A 268 25.25 6.92 16.58
CA ARG A 268 24.31 5.91 17.09
C ARG A 268 23.11 6.58 17.76
N VAL A 269 21.91 6.07 17.49
CA VAL A 269 20.70 6.58 18.12
C VAL A 269 20.30 5.67 19.28
N TYR A 270 20.27 6.25 20.47
CA TYR A 270 19.87 5.56 21.70
C TYR A 270 18.39 5.76 21.99
N PHE A 271 17.69 4.66 22.24
CA PHE A 271 16.41 4.69 22.92
C PHE A 271 16.61 4.81 24.43
N TYR A 272 15.81 5.68 25.04
CA TYR A 272 15.89 6.09 26.44
C TYR A 272 14.52 5.95 27.13
N ASP A 273 14.42 6.25 28.43
CA ASP A 273 13.22 6.07 29.26
C ASP A 273 11.90 6.60 28.67
N GLY A 274 11.96 7.70 27.91
CA GLY A 274 10.81 8.31 27.23
C GLY A 274 10.51 7.72 25.84
N THR A 275 11.14 6.61 25.48
CA THR A 275 10.84 5.86 24.25
C THR A 275 9.83 4.77 24.60
N LEU A 276 8.59 4.98 24.16
CA LEU A 276 7.48 4.05 24.34
C LEU A 276 6.96 3.69 22.95
N PHE A 277 6.96 2.40 22.62
CA PHE A 277 6.41 1.87 21.38
C PHE A 277 5.45 0.73 21.70
N ASP A 278 4.20 0.84 21.27
CA ASP A 278 3.12 -0.11 21.49
C ASP A 278 2.83 -0.99 20.27
N GLY A 279 3.70 -0.97 19.26
CA GLY A 279 3.61 -1.78 18.06
C GLY A 279 4.97 -2.31 17.59
N PRO A 280 5.00 -3.14 16.52
CA PRO A 280 6.20 -3.85 16.09
C PRO A 280 7.36 -2.91 15.72
N VAL A 281 8.54 -3.18 16.26
CA VAL A 281 9.77 -2.40 16.02
C VAL A 281 10.83 -3.29 15.41
N HIS A 282 11.39 -2.87 14.27
CA HIS A 282 12.42 -3.61 13.54
C HIS A 282 13.61 -2.73 13.15
N THR A 283 14.81 -3.30 13.17
CA THR A 283 15.97 -2.71 12.48
C THR A 283 16.83 -3.75 11.79
N ASN A 284 17.31 -3.45 10.58
CA ASN A 284 18.34 -4.30 9.97
C ASN A 284 19.71 -4.14 10.67
N ASP A 285 19.97 -3.03 11.36
CA ASP A 285 21.20 -2.81 12.14
C ASP A 285 21.06 -3.44 13.55
N LYS A 286 21.74 -2.86 14.54
CA LYS A 286 21.55 -3.13 15.97
C LYS A 286 20.88 -1.96 16.65
N PHE A 287 20.02 -2.28 17.62
CA PHE A 287 19.54 -1.27 18.53
C PHE A 287 20.60 -0.82 19.52
N ASN A 288 20.45 0.44 19.95
CA ASN A 288 21.21 1.03 21.03
C ASN A 288 20.21 1.52 22.08
N PHE A 289 20.38 1.11 23.33
CA PHE A 289 19.49 1.45 24.43
C PHE A 289 20.26 2.11 25.58
N THR A 290 19.55 2.90 26.38
CA THR A 290 20.00 3.45 27.66
C THR A 290 18.77 3.56 28.56
N GLY A 291 18.90 3.34 29.87
CA GLY A 291 17.73 3.37 30.76
C GLY A 291 16.68 2.30 30.37
N ARG A 292 15.40 2.57 30.65
CA ARG A 292 14.26 1.64 30.54
C ARG A 292 13.24 2.03 29.46
N PRO A 293 13.61 2.08 28.17
CA PRO A 293 12.61 2.20 27.10
C PRO A 293 11.63 1.01 27.15
N TRP A 294 10.42 1.20 26.64
CA TRP A 294 9.37 0.18 26.66
C TRP A 294 8.88 -0.16 25.25
N PHE A 295 8.71 -1.44 25.02
CA PHE A 295 8.23 -2.04 23.78
C PHE A 295 7.10 -3.03 24.11
N GLY A 296 5.87 -2.64 23.80
CA GLY A 296 4.66 -3.43 24.06
C GLY A 296 4.38 -4.53 23.03
N ASP A 297 5.10 -4.53 21.91
CA ASP A 297 5.00 -5.53 20.84
C ASP A 297 6.42 -5.99 20.44
N SER A 298 6.52 -6.86 19.43
CA SER A 298 7.76 -7.50 19.01
C SER A 298 8.88 -6.52 18.67
N VAL A 299 10.07 -6.80 19.20
CA VAL A 299 11.32 -6.08 18.86
C VAL A 299 12.25 -6.99 18.11
N THR A 300 12.53 -6.67 16.86
CA THR A 300 13.33 -7.54 16.01
C THR A 300 14.53 -6.82 15.42
N SER A 301 15.65 -7.53 15.29
CA SER A 301 16.80 -7.03 14.55
C SER A 301 17.49 -8.10 13.74
N VAL A 302 18.28 -7.67 12.75
CA VAL A 302 19.11 -8.56 11.92
C VAL A 302 20.57 -8.54 12.40
N GLY A 303 21.02 -7.41 12.95
CA GLY A 303 22.39 -7.25 13.46
C GLY A 303 23.41 -6.89 12.39
N CYS A 304 22.99 -6.31 11.26
CA CYS A 304 23.85 -5.84 10.18
C CYS A 304 24.51 -4.52 10.54
N GLU A 305 25.70 -4.58 11.12
CA GLU A 305 26.39 -3.35 11.52
C GLU A 305 26.70 -2.49 10.27
N ALA A 306 26.28 -1.22 10.32
CA ALA A 306 26.36 -0.25 9.22
C ALA A 306 27.77 0.04 8.66
N GLU A 307 28.83 -0.60 9.18
CA GLU A 307 30.17 -0.52 8.60
C GLU A 307 30.20 -1.07 7.15
N ASN A 308 29.18 -1.86 6.77
CA ASN A 308 28.98 -2.41 5.42
C ASN A 308 27.84 -1.75 4.62
N ALA A 309 27.42 -0.53 4.98
CA ALA A 309 26.15 0.08 4.53
C ALA A 309 25.95 0.30 3.01
N ASP A 310 27.01 0.14 2.21
CA ASP A 310 27.00 0.40 0.76
C ASP A 310 26.47 -0.76 -0.10
N LYS A 311 26.10 -1.92 0.48
CA LYS A 311 25.83 -3.14 -0.32
C LYS A 311 24.38 -3.61 -0.40
N ASP A 312 23.39 -2.89 0.14
CA ASP A 312 21.98 -3.34 0.20
C ASP A 312 21.86 -4.80 0.68
N ALA A 313 22.77 -5.25 1.55
CA ALA A 313 22.93 -6.64 1.94
C ALA A 313 23.60 -6.74 3.31
N CYS A 314 23.22 -7.75 4.06
CA CYS A 314 23.81 -8.06 5.35
C CYS A 314 24.95 -9.08 5.19
N LEU A 315 26.18 -8.60 5.00
CA LEU A 315 27.34 -9.48 4.75
C LEU A 315 27.92 -10.12 6.02
N ASP A 316 27.77 -9.47 7.18
CA ASP A 316 28.21 -9.97 8.49
C ASP A 316 27.10 -9.72 9.52
N ARG A 317 26.37 -10.79 9.87
CA ARG A 317 25.28 -10.76 10.85
C ARG A 317 25.85 -10.97 12.23
N ARG A 318 25.65 -10.00 13.12
CA ARG A 318 26.02 -10.11 14.53
C ARG A 318 24.78 -9.89 15.37
N PRO A 319 24.06 -10.94 15.81
CA PRO A 319 22.88 -10.74 16.65
C PRO A 319 23.18 -9.99 17.95
N GLY A 320 22.18 -9.26 18.46
CA GLY A 320 22.21 -8.59 19.76
C GLY A 320 22.06 -7.06 19.67
N TYR A 321 22.27 -6.39 20.81
CA TYR A 321 22.11 -4.92 20.92
C TYR A 321 23.22 -4.29 21.76
N TYR A 322 23.32 -2.96 21.69
CA TYR A 322 24.20 -2.16 22.53
C TYR A 322 23.43 -1.48 23.64
N TYR A 323 23.97 -1.50 24.85
CA TYR A 323 23.44 -0.79 26.00
C TYR A 323 24.46 0.24 26.50
N TRP A 324 24.05 1.48 26.71
CA TRP A 324 24.87 2.49 27.38
C TRP A 324 24.52 2.55 28.86
N ASP A 325 25.47 2.15 29.71
CA ASP A 325 25.37 2.31 31.15
C ASP A 325 25.85 3.71 31.53
N ALA A 326 24.91 4.60 31.83
CA ALA A 326 25.21 5.97 32.22
C ALA A 326 25.98 6.06 33.55
N GLY A 327 25.76 5.12 34.48
CA GLY A 327 26.44 5.08 35.77
C GLY A 327 27.90 4.64 35.63
N ALA A 328 28.14 3.57 34.86
CA ALA A 328 29.49 3.06 34.60
C ALA A 328 30.20 3.78 33.42
N LYS A 329 29.52 4.69 32.73
CA LYS A 329 30.01 5.44 31.55
C LYS A 329 30.65 4.52 30.49
N ARG A 330 30.01 3.39 30.20
CA ARG A 330 30.52 2.39 29.25
C ARG A 330 29.42 1.80 28.38
N HIS A 331 29.81 1.35 27.19
CA HIS A 331 28.94 0.53 26.35
C HIS A 331 29.07 -0.94 26.73
N VAL A 332 27.94 -1.60 26.94
CA VAL A 332 27.81 -3.04 27.11
C VAL A 332 27.23 -3.61 25.83
N LYS A 333 27.91 -4.59 25.22
CA LYS A 333 27.39 -5.34 24.09
C LYS A 333 26.65 -6.55 24.64
N VAL A 334 25.37 -6.68 24.32
CA VAL A 334 24.54 -7.83 24.71
C VAL A 334 24.40 -8.73 23.49
N THR A 335 24.92 -9.96 23.59
CA THR A 335 24.92 -10.95 22.48
C THR A 335 24.19 -12.21 22.93
N PRO A 336 23.32 -12.82 22.10
CA PRO A 336 22.70 -14.12 22.40
C PRO A 336 23.74 -15.28 22.49
N PRO A 337 23.57 -16.30 23.35
CA PRO A 337 22.51 -16.49 24.34
C PRO A 337 22.94 -15.89 25.70
N ILE A 338 22.80 -14.56 25.81
CA ILE A 338 22.85 -13.72 27.01
C ILE A 338 24.12 -13.83 27.87
N ASP A 339 25.07 -12.91 27.63
CA ASP A 339 25.90 -12.30 28.68
C ASP A 339 26.41 -10.92 28.18
N PRO A 340 26.46 -9.85 29.00
CA PRO A 340 25.83 -9.63 30.31
C PRO A 340 24.48 -8.91 30.21
N ILE A 341 23.52 -9.30 31.07
CA ILE A 341 22.24 -8.60 31.27
C ILE A 341 22.54 -7.22 31.89
N PRO A 342 22.01 -6.10 31.37
CA PRO A 342 22.06 -4.80 32.06
C PRO A 342 21.49 -4.94 33.49
N PRO A 343 21.82 -4.04 34.43
CA PRO A 343 21.17 -4.06 35.75
C PRO A 343 19.64 -4.07 35.59
N ALA A 344 18.93 -4.94 36.31
CA ALA A 344 17.48 -5.14 36.12
C ALA A 344 16.62 -3.85 36.26
N TRP A 345 17.11 -2.86 37.02
CA TRP A 345 16.48 -1.54 37.15
C TRP A 345 16.70 -0.62 35.93
N ALA A 346 17.55 -1.02 34.98
CA ALA A 346 17.95 -0.26 33.81
C ALA A 346 17.74 -1.06 32.51
N GLU A 347 17.12 -2.24 32.58
CA GLU A 347 16.89 -3.09 31.41
C GLU A 347 15.74 -2.52 30.53
N PRO A 348 15.90 -2.52 29.19
CA PRO A 348 14.79 -2.29 28.28
C PRO A 348 13.64 -3.29 28.53
N ALA A 349 12.40 -2.80 28.54
CA ALA A 349 11.23 -3.67 28.69
C ALA A 349 10.75 -4.15 27.32
N PHE A 350 10.93 -5.45 27.04
CA PHE A 350 10.47 -6.13 25.81
C PHE A 350 9.23 -6.99 26.10
N GLU A 351 8.11 -6.35 26.44
CA GLU A 351 6.88 -7.07 26.83
C GLU A 351 6.29 -7.89 25.69
N GLY A 352 6.42 -7.42 24.44
CA GLY A 352 6.00 -8.16 23.24
C GLY A 352 7.00 -9.19 22.71
N GLY A 353 8.07 -9.48 23.46
CA GLY A 353 9.14 -10.39 23.03
C GLY A 353 10.16 -9.74 22.08
N HIS A 354 11.25 -10.46 21.83
CA HIS A 354 12.32 -9.97 20.96
C HIS A 354 13.02 -11.09 20.19
N ALA A 355 13.57 -10.77 19.03
CA ALA A 355 14.42 -11.67 18.23
C ALA A 355 15.54 -10.88 17.55
N TRP A 356 16.80 -11.26 17.79
CA TRP A 356 17.97 -10.47 17.37
C TRP A 356 18.68 -10.97 16.11
N ASP A 357 18.17 -12.05 15.54
CA ASP A 357 18.71 -12.83 14.43
C ASP A 357 17.68 -12.99 13.31
N LYS A 358 16.80 -12.01 13.11
CA LYS A 358 15.84 -11.99 11.99
C LYS A 358 16.53 -11.75 10.65
N ASP A 359 15.88 -12.11 9.56
CA ASP A 359 16.40 -11.92 8.20
C ASP A 359 16.38 -10.46 7.74
N TYR A 360 17.32 -10.12 6.85
CA TYR A 360 17.44 -8.77 6.29
C TYR A 360 16.24 -8.39 5.45
N ILE A 361 15.58 -7.30 5.80
CA ILE A 361 14.42 -6.77 5.08
C ILE A 361 14.86 -5.62 4.17
N ALA A 362 14.91 -5.84 2.86
CA ALA A 362 15.34 -4.82 1.91
C ALA A 362 14.29 -3.71 1.73
N LEU A 363 14.71 -2.44 1.83
CA LEU A 363 13.87 -1.30 1.46
C LEU A 363 13.67 -1.22 -0.07
N PRO A 364 12.51 -0.73 -0.55
CA PRO A 364 12.21 -0.63 -1.97
C PRO A 364 13.14 0.38 -2.66
N LYS A 365 13.64 0.02 -3.84
CA LYS A 365 14.58 0.86 -4.61
C LYS A 365 13.90 1.88 -5.53
N THR A 366 12.63 1.66 -5.86
CA THR A 366 11.89 2.51 -6.80
C THR A 366 10.43 2.67 -6.38
N SER A 367 9.76 3.67 -6.96
CA SER A 367 8.31 3.90 -6.86
C SER A 367 7.54 3.48 -8.13
N GLY A 368 8.09 2.55 -8.91
CA GLY A 368 7.54 2.17 -10.21
C GLY A 368 6.13 1.57 -10.14
N ASP A 369 5.80 0.88 -9.04
CA ASP A 369 4.46 0.33 -8.81
C ASP A 369 3.44 1.44 -8.57
N GLN A 370 3.79 2.44 -7.75
CA GLN A 370 2.94 3.58 -7.46
C GLN A 370 2.77 4.50 -8.67
N TYR A 371 3.82 4.68 -9.48
CA TYR A 371 3.71 5.38 -10.76
C TYR A 371 2.67 4.72 -11.69
N ARG A 372 2.79 3.39 -11.90
CA ARG A 372 1.84 2.64 -12.74
C ARG A 372 0.42 2.69 -12.18
N ALA A 373 0.27 2.60 -10.86
CA ALA A 373 -1.00 2.72 -10.16
C ALA A 373 -1.65 4.08 -10.41
N ALA A 374 -0.90 5.17 -10.24
CA ALA A 374 -1.41 6.51 -10.48
C ALA A 374 -1.89 6.69 -11.93
N LYS A 375 -1.17 6.15 -12.91
CA LYS A 375 -1.57 6.24 -14.34
C LYS A 375 -2.79 5.38 -14.69
N ARG A 376 -3.09 4.32 -13.94
CA ARG A 376 -4.18 3.35 -14.24
C ARG A 376 -5.48 3.57 -13.47
N GLY A 377 -5.55 4.61 -12.63
CA GLY A 377 -6.73 4.89 -11.81
C GLY A 377 -6.47 5.73 -10.57
N GLY A 378 -5.26 6.28 -10.41
CA GLY A 378 -4.95 7.24 -9.34
C GLY A 378 -4.84 8.66 -9.88
N LEU A 379 -4.24 9.54 -9.10
CA LEU A 379 -3.92 10.90 -9.48
C LEU A 379 -2.44 11.00 -9.81
N PHE A 380 -2.13 11.10 -11.10
CA PHE A 380 -0.80 11.47 -11.56
C PHE A 380 -0.71 13.00 -11.69
N ILE A 381 0.15 13.60 -10.87
CA ILE A 381 0.41 15.05 -10.83
C ILE A 381 1.75 15.28 -11.52
N GLU A 382 1.70 15.81 -12.74
CA GLU A 382 2.88 16.13 -13.53
C GLU A 382 3.68 17.28 -12.89
N ASP A 383 4.99 17.04 -12.73
CA ASP A 383 5.97 18.01 -12.23
C ASP A 383 7.30 17.83 -12.95
N ASP A 384 7.73 18.85 -13.67
CA ASP A 384 8.94 18.85 -14.49
C ASP A 384 10.21 19.15 -13.70
N ASP A 385 10.15 19.62 -12.45
CA ASP A 385 11.32 19.93 -11.59
C ASP A 385 12.42 20.75 -12.31
N SER A 386 12.06 21.50 -13.36
CA SER A 386 13.00 22.19 -14.26
C SER A 386 12.71 23.68 -14.36
N THR A 387 13.76 24.49 -14.30
CA THR A 387 13.67 25.95 -14.21
C THR A 387 13.83 26.67 -15.54
N SER A 388 13.95 25.99 -16.69
CA SER A 388 14.41 26.67 -17.92
C SER A 388 13.85 26.24 -19.27
N SER A 389 12.79 25.43 -19.34
CA SER A 389 12.03 25.27 -20.59
C SER A 389 10.69 26.00 -20.53
N THR A 390 10.26 26.52 -21.68
CA THR A 390 8.87 26.92 -21.91
C THR A 390 7.96 25.73 -21.61
N GLY A 391 6.99 25.90 -20.69
CA GLY A 391 6.04 24.84 -20.32
C GLY A 391 6.29 24.15 -18.97
N ALA A 392 7.47 24.32 -18.34
CA ALA A 392 7.82 23.61 -17.11
C ALA A 392 6.84 23.86 -15.95
N VAL A 393 6.34 22.77 -15.35
CA VAL A 393 5.47 22.76 -14.17
C VAL A 393 6.29 22.42 -12.93
N ASN A 394 6.11 23.16 -11.84
CA ASN A 394 6.73 22.88 -10.54
C ASN A 394 5.64 22.82 -9.47
N VAL A 395 5.49 21.67 -8.80
CA VAL A 395 4.50 21.51 -7.73
C VAL A 395 5.11 21.97 -6.42
N GLU A 396 4.47 22.94 -5.78
CA GLU A 396 4.94 23.50 -4.50
C GLU A 396 4.29 22.81 -3.30
N ALA A 397 2.98 22.53 -3.40
CA ALA A 397 2.21 21.92 -2.33
C ALA A 397 1.03 21.08 -2.81
N VAL A 398 0.73 20.03 -2.04
CA VAL A 398 -0.49 19.23 -2.12
C VAL A 398 -1.22 19.36 -0.78
N THR A 399 -2.46 19.85 -0.81
CA THR A 399 -3.29 20.02 0.39
C THR A 399 -4.40 18.98 0.40
N LEU A 400 -4.57 18.28 1.52
CA LEU A 400 -5.64 17.29 1.74
C LEU A 400 -6.67 17.84 2.73
N SER A 401 -7.96 17.71 2.42
CA SER A 401 -9.04 18.10 3.32
C SER A 401 -10.31 17.31 3.02
N THR A 402 -11.27 17.34 3.95
CA THR A 402 -12.56 16.66 3.82
C THR A 402 -13.68 17.69 3.90
N ASP A 403 -14.73 17.55 3.11
CA ASP A 403 -15.93 18.41 3.26
C ASP A 403 -17.18 17.74 2.67
N VAL A 404 -18.36 18.23 3.06
CA VAL A 404 -19.66 17.79 2.55
C VAL A 404 -20.23 18.87 1.65
N VAL A 405 -20.44 18.54 0.37
CA VAL A 405 -21.01 19.45 -0.64
C VAL A 405 -22.32 18.85 -1.14
N ALA A 406 -23.41 19.62 -0.99
CA ALA A 406 -24.76 19.20 -1.40
C ALA A 406 -25.19 17.82 -0.84
N GLY A 407 -24.80 17.52 0.40
CA GLY A 407 -25.13 16.26 1.09
C GLY A 407 -24.22 15.08 0.73
N VAL A 408 -23.26 15.25 -0.19
CA VAL A 408 -22.27 14.24 -0.54
C VAL A 408 -20.94 14.58 0.12
N LYS A 409 -20.33 13.58 0.78
CA LYS A 409 -19.04 13.71 1.44
C LYS A 409 -17.90 13.45 0.45
N TYR A 410 -16.89 14.30 0.48
CA TYR A 410 -15.76 14.24 -0.43
C TYR A 410 -14.42 14.32 0.29
N GLN A 411 -13.43 13.64 -0.29
CA GLN A 411 -12.03 13.93 -0.10
C GLN A 411 -11.54 14.92 -1.14
N PHE A 412 -10.98 16.03 -0.69
CA PHE A 412 -10.38 17.04 -1.56
C PHE A 412 -8.86 16.87 -1.63
N VAL A 413 -8.32 17.10 -2.82
CA VAL A 413 -6.89 17.17 -3.11
C VAL A 413 -6.63 18.46 -3.89
N GLN A 414 -5.99 19.44 -3.28
CA GLN A 414 -5.61 20.69 -3.96
C GLN A 414 -4.14 20.66 -4.32
N VAL A 415 -3.82 21.00 -5.56
CA VAL A 415 -2.45 21.07 -6.06
C VAL A 415 -2.11 22.53 -6.33
N HIS A 416 -1.04 22.99 -5.70
CA HIS A 416 -0.50 24.34 -5.88
C HIS A 416 0.87 24.25 -6.53
N GLY A 417 1.11 25.10 -7.52
CA GLY A 417 2.40 25.13 -8.19
C GLY A 417 2.62 26.36 -9.05
N ARG A 418 3.75 26.35 -9.74
CA ARG A 418 4.17 27.37 -10.70
C ARG A 418 4.34 26.74 -12.08
N ARG A 419 3.89 27.44 -13.11
CA ARG A 419 4.05 27.05 -14.51
C ARG A 419 4.78 28.16 -15.24
N ASN A 420 5.80 27.80 -16.01
CA ASN A 420 6.40 28.70 -16.99
C ASN A 420 5.51 28.76 -18.23
N VAL A 421 4.87 29.90 -18.50
CA VAL A 421 3.94 30.07 -19.62
C VAL A 421 4.56 30.79 -20.82
N GLY A 422 5.86 31.09 -20.79
CA GLY A 422 6.54 31.80 -21.87
C GLY A 422 7.68 32.67 -21.36
N THR A 423 8.10 33.62 -22.18
CA THR A 423 9.03 34.67 -21.77
C THR A 423 8.32 36.01 -21.83
N ARG A 424 8.39 36.78 -20.75
CA ARG A 424 7.94 38.17 -20.72
C ARG A 424 9.12 39.07 -21.04
N THR A 425 8.99 39.84 -22.12
CA THR A 425 9.92 40.92 -22.43
C THR A 425 9.39 42.22 -21.81
N VAL A 426 10.14 42.79 -20.88
CA VAL A 426 9.89 44.14 -20.38
C VAL A 426 10.49 45.12 -21.41
N PRO A 427 9.69 46.05 -21.98
CA PRO A 427 10.22 47.06 -22.89
C PRO A 427 11.29 47.89 -22.20
N GLY A 428 12.31 48.32 -22.95
CA GLY A 428 13.31 49.23 -22.41
C GLY A 428 12.67 50.54 -21.97
N ARG A 429 13.24 51.17 -20.93
CA ARG A 429 12.76 52.45 -20.40
C ARG A 429 13.91 53.34 -19.99
N CYS A 430 13.67 54.65 -20.02
CA CYS A 430 14.56 55.62 -19.41
C CYS A 430 14.36 55.62 -17.89
N VAL A 431 15.45 55.53 -17.13
CA VAL A 431 15.45 55.58 -15.67
C VAL A 431 16.25 56.80 -15.24
N ALA A 432 15.71 57.56 -14.28
CA ALA A 432 16.39 58.73 -13.74
C ALA A 432 17.76 58.38 -13.17
N ASP A 433 18.76 59.19 -13.50
CA ASP A 433 20.08 59.08 -12.92
C ASP A 433 19.98 59.37 -11.41
N PRO A 434 20.69 58.61 -10.56
CA PRO A 434 20.66 58.84 -9.12
C PRO A 434 21.11 60.28 -8.83
N PRO A 435 20.50 60.97 -7.82
CA PRO A 435 20.91 62.30 -7.46
C PRO A 435 22.40 62.30 -7.04
N PRO A 436 23.17 63.34 -7.39
CA PRO A 436 24.56 63.43 -6.98
C PRO A 436 24.66 63.33 -5.45
N PRO A 437 25.66 62.62 -4.91
CA PRO A 437 25.83 62.52 -3.47
C PRO A 437 25.96 63.92 -2.85
N PRO A 438 25.37 64.15 -1.66
CA PRO A 438 25.47 65.45 -1.00
C PRO A 438 26.96 65.81 -0.78
N PRO A 439 27.34 67.09 -0.91
CA PRO A 439 28.72 67.51 -0.68
C PRO A 439 29.17 67.09 0.72
N PRO A 440 30.43 66.65 0.89
CA PRO A 440 30.94 66.27 2.20
C PRO A 440 30.78 67.43 3.18
N GLY A 441 30.21 67.14 4.34
CA GLY A 441 30.11 68.10 5.44
C GLY A 441 31.50 68.62 5.86
N PRO A 442 31.58 69.81 6.45
CA PRO A 442 32.86 70.39 6.86
C PRO A 442 33.60 69.44 7.81
N PRO A 443 34.94 69.32 7.69
CA PRO A 443 35.73 68.43 8.51
C PRO A 443 35.58 68.80 9.99
N GLY A 444 35.27 67.80 10.82
CA GLY A 444 35.28 67.95 12.27
C GLY A 444 36.70 68.31 12.78
N PRO A 445 36.81 68.98 13.93
CA PRO A 445 38.10 69.39 14.47
C PRO A 445 39.00 68.16 14.73
N PRO A 446 40.32 68.26 14.45
CA PRO A 446 41.23 67.13 14.57
C PRO A 446 41.40 66.69 16.03
N PRO A 447 41.48 65.37 16.30
CA PRO A 447 41.81 64.85 17.62
C PRO A 447 43.26 65.19 18.01
N PRO A 448 43.56 65.34 19.32
CA PRO A 448 44.89 65.69 19.79
C PRO A 448 45.92 64.59 19.48
N PRO A 449 47.19 64.95 19.20
CA PRO A 449 48.20 64.02 18.74
C PRO A 449 48.65 63.03 19.85
N PRO A 450 48.89 61.75 19.51
CA PRO A 450 49.49 60.77 20.41
C PRO A 450 50.99 61.04 20.64
N PRO A 451 51.55 60.60 21.79
CA PRO A 451 52.95 60.83 22.13
C PRO A 451 53.93 60.01 21.24
N PRO A 452 55.15 60.53 21.00
CA PRO A 452 56.08 59.96 20.03
C PRO A 452 56.74 58.64 20.52
N PRO A 453 56.99 57.68 19.60
CA PRO A 453 57.74 56.46 19.89
C PRO A 453 59.27 56.68 19.94
N PRO A 454 60.02 55.81 20.64
CA PRO A 454 61.48 55.92 20.79
C PRO A 454 62.25 55.54 19.51
N PRO A 455 63.49 56.06 19.34
CA PRO A 455 64.26 55.95 18.10
C PRO A 455 64.91 54.55 17.90
N PRO A 456 64.99 54.06 16.65
CA PRO A 456 65.72 52.83 16.30
C PRO A 456 67.24 53.07 16.09
N PRO A 457 68.09 52.02 16.27
CA PRO A 457 69.54 52.09 16.10
C PRO A 457 70.01 52.11 14.62
N PRO A 458 71.24 52.59 14.34
CA PRO A 458 71.72 52.88 12.99
C PRO A 458 72.22 51.66 12.18
N ALA A 459 72.27 51.88 10.86
CA ALA A 459 72.39 50.93 9.76
C ALA A 459 73.75 50.22 9.60
N GLY A 460 73.71 49.04 8.95
CA GLY A 460 74.86 48.37 8.31
C GLY A 460 74.67 48.24 6.78
N PRO A 461 75.76 48.10 6.00
CA PRO A 461 75.84 48.59 4.63
C PRO A 461 75.43 47.59 3.54
N SER A 462 75.05 48.18 2.40
CA SER A 462 74.76 47.60 1.09
C SER A 462 75.91 46.82 0.46
N VAL A 463 75.61 45.67 -0.17
CA VAL A 463 76.45 45.06 -1.22
C VAL A 463 75.62 44.60 -2.42
N GLU A 464 75.91 45.30 -3.50
CA GLU A 464 75.82 45.09 -4.94
C GLU A 464 75.98 43.63 -5.50
N ARG A 465 75.30 43.35 -6.63
CA ARG A 465 75.76 42.65 -7.87
C ARG A 465 75.18 41.28 -8.35
N TRP A 466 74.65 41.36 -9.59
CA TRP A 466 74.82 40.50 -10.79
C TRP A 466 73.79 39.40 -11.14
N ALA A 467 73.51 39.33 -12.46
CA ALA A 467 72.43 38.59 -13.14
C ALA A 467 72.99 37.44 -14.05
N PRO A 468 72.24 36.91 -15.07
CA PRO A 468 71.65 35.56 -15.21
C PRO A 468 72.40 34.67 -16.26
N PRO A 469 71.93 33.49 -16.79
CA PRO A 469 70.75 33.32 -17.69
C PRO A 469 70.03 31.93 -17.68
N LEU A 470 68.89 31.79 -18.39
CA LEU A 470 68.60 30.71 -19.37
C LEU A 470 67.26 30.95 -20.11
N LEU A 471 67.26 30.65 -21.41
CA LEU A 471 66.31 31.04 -22.46
C LEU A 471 66.14 29.84 -23.41
N GLN A 472 64.91 29.51 -23.84
CA GLN A 472 64.50 28.84 -25.11
C GLN A 472 63.03 28.39 -24.98
N GLY A 473 62.12 28.51 -25.95
CA GLY A 473 62.15 28.96 -27.35
C GLY A 473 60.75 28.80 -27.97
N ALA A 474 60.46 29.60 -28.99
CA ALA A 474 59.19 29.88 -29.66
C ALA A 474 58.43 28.71 -30.31
N LEU A 475 57.14 28.94 -30.68
CA LEU A 475 56.60 28.51 -31.98
C LEU A 475 55.31 29.25 -32.39
N HIS A 476 55.24 29.66 -33.66
CA HIS A 476 54.06 30.19 -34.36
C HIS A 476 53.84 29.40 -35.67
N LEU A 477 52.56 29.26 -36.05
CA LEU A 477 51.98 29.14 -37.42
C LEU A 477 51.88 27.76 -38.11
N ALA A 478 50.64 27.26 -38.29
CA ALA A 478 49.90 27.23 -39.57
C ALA A 478 48.87 26.08 -39.67
N ALA A 479 47.69 26.42 -40.20
CA ALA A 479 46.52 25.57 -40.38
C ALA A 479 46.58 24.66 -41.63
N ARG A 480 45.90 23.50 -41.60
CA ARG A 480 44.71 23.21 -42.45
C ARG A 480 44.20 21.75 -42.30
N LEU A 481 42.93 21.70 -41.87
CA LEU A 481 41.84 20.76 -42.22
C LEU A 481 41.86 19.31 -41.68
N GLY A 482 40.87 18.98 -40.82
CA GLY A 482 40.22 17.66 -40.95
C GLY A 482 39.50 16.92 -39.80
N ALA A 483 39.20 17.49 -38.61
CA ALA A 483 38.17 17.04 -37.62
C ALA A 483 38.24 15.61 -36.96
N PRO A 484 37.45 15.27 -35.90
CA PRO A 484 36.92 16.03 -34.76
C PRO A 484 37.20 15.39 -33.35
N GLY A 485 37.14 16.17 -32.27
CA GLY A 485 37.04 15.67 -30.88
C GLY A 485 37.41 16.71 -29.79
N PRO A 486 36.85 16.67 -28.56
CA PRO A 486 36.30 17.85 -27.90
C PRO A 486 37.01 18.31 -26.60
N GLY A 487 36.93 19.61 -26.27
CA GLY A 487 37.31 20.12 -24.94
C GLY A 487 37.28 21.64 -24.75
N ARG A 488 36.26 22.12 -24.00
CA ARG A 488 36.16 23.40 -23.25
C ARG A 488 36.11 24.73 -24.03
N ALA A 489 34.89 25.23 -24.25
CA ALA A 489 34.60 26.66 -24.38
C ALA A 489 33.25 26.97 -23.69
N ALA A 490 33.31 27.52 -22.47
CA ALA A 490 32.21 28.28 -21.90
C ALA A 490 32.34 29.72 -22.41
N ALA A 491 31.23 30.26 -22.91
CA ALA A 491 31.00 31.67 -23.25
C ALA A 491 31.70 32.21 -24.50
N ALA A 492 31.38 31.68 -25.69
CA ALA A 492 31.22 32.49 -26.90
C ALA A 492 30.36 31.73 -27.93
N TRP A 493 29.38 32.42 -28.52
CA TRP A 493 28.55 32.05 -29.70
C TRP A 493 27.27 31.22 -29.50
N ILE A 494 26.24 31.87 -28.94
CA ILE A 494 25.05 32.26 -29.75
C ILE A 494 24.72 33.71 -29.39
N ALA A 495 25.55 34.64 -29.89
CA ALA A 495 25.28 36.09 -29.84
C ALA A 495 25.58 36.79 -31.17
N GLU A 496 25.57 36.06 -32.28
CA GLU A 496 25.68 36.64 -33.63
C GLU A 496 24.59 36.17 -34.62
N GLY A 497 23.58 35.43 -34.16
CA GLY A 497 22.38 35.15 -34.95
C GLY A 497 21.26 36.20 -34.80
N LEU A 498 21.36 37.11 -33.83
CA LEU A 498 20.36 38.14 -33.55
C LEU A 498 20.91 39.58 -33.56
N ALA A 499 22.20 39.74 -33.88
CA ALA A 499 22.83 41.06 -34.04
C ALA A 499 22.43 41.78 -35.35
N ALA A 500 21.63 41.14 -36.20
CA ALA A 500 21.18 41.71 -37.48
C ALA A 500 19.70 42.16 -37.51
N THR A 501 18.96 42.13 -36.39
CA THR A 501 17.56 42.63 -36.40
C THR A 501 17.10 43.35 -35.13
N VAL A 502 18.01 43.94 -34.35
CA VAL A 502 17.64 44.99 -33.38
C VAL A 502 18.65 46.13 -33.44
N ARG A 503 18.82 46.72 -34.61
CA ARG A 503 19.35 48.08 -34.77
C ARG A 503 18.21 49.07 -34.97
N ALA A 504 17.14 48.92 -34.19
CA ALA A 504 16.02 49.83 -34.16
C ALA A 504 15.67 50.14 -32.70
N GLN A 505 15.69 51.44 -32.37
CA GLN A 505 15.21 52.07 -31.14
C GLN A 505 16.09 51.98 -29.90
N ALA A 506 17.30 52.56 -29.95
CA ALA A 506 17.77 53.31 -28.80
C ALA A 506 16.87 54.55 -28.71
N GLY A 507 15.85 54.52 -27.85
CA GLY A 507 15.05 55.71 -27.56
C GLY A 507 15.98 56.79 -26.99
N THR A 508 16.02 57.96 -27.60
CA THR A 508 16.67 59.15 -27.03
C THR A 508 15.99 59.45 -25.69
N CYS A 509 16.69 59.23 -24.57
CA CYS A 509 16.20 59.59 -23.25
C CYS A 509 16.41 61.09 -22.98
N PRO A 510 15.52 61.73 -22.19
CA PRO A 510 15.73 63.10 -21.72
C PRO A 510 17.03 63.23 -20.90
N PRO A 511 17.63 64.44 -20.82
CA PRO A 511 18.79 64.69 -19.95
C PRO A 511 18.51 64.30 -18.48
N GLY A 512 19.45 63.62 -17.84
CA GLY A 512 19.31 63.11 -16.46
C GLY A 512 18.63 61.75 -16.34
N GLN A 513 18.52 60.99 -17.44
CA GLN A 513 18.06 59.60 -17.44
C GLN A 513 18.96 58.74 -18.35
N HIS A 514 19.19 57.48 -17.96
CA HIS A 514 19.85 56.49 -18.80
C HIS A 514 18.87 55.43 -19.30
N TRP A 515 19.12 54.91 -20.51
CA TRP A 515 18.32 53.85 -21.11
C TRP A 515 18.67 52.50 -20.49
N VAL A 516 17.67 51.81 -19.96
CA VAL A 516 17.77 50.38 -19.61
C VAL A 516 17.12 49.59 -20.75
N GLY A 517 17.92 48.76 -21.43
CA GLY A 517 17.46 47.94 -22.56
C GLY A 517 16.35 46.95 -22.17
N PRO A 518 15.57 46.45 -23.16
CA PRO A 518 14.55 45.46 -22.89
C PRO A 518 15.17 44.22 -22.23
N THR A 519 14.51 43.71 -21.20
CA THR A 519 14.94 42.50 -20.48
C THR A 519 13.91 41.40 -20.68
N THR A 520 14.37 40.21 -21.05
CA THR A 520 13.53 39.03 -21.23
C THR A 520 13.71 38.11 -20.03
N ALA A 521 12.61 37.76 -19.36
CA ALA A 521 12.57 36.83 -18.24
C ALA A 521 11.46 35.79 -18.44
N PRO A 522 11.55 34.58 -17.86
CA PRO A 522 10.45 33.62 -17.90
C PRO A 522 9.17 34.21 -17.24
N ASP A 523 8.02 34.06 -17.91
CA ASP A 523 6.70 34.40 -17.35
C ASP A 523 6.22 33.22 -16.49
N ILE A 524 6.44 33.33 -15.18
CA ILE A 524 6.05 32.30 -14.22
C ILE A 524 4.69 32.64 -13.63
N ARG A 525 3.69 31.80 -13.89
CA ARG A 525 2.34 31.95 -13.32
C ARG A 525 2.06 30.87 -12.29
N ARG A 526 1.39 31.25 -11.20
CA ARG A 526 0.87 30.26 -10.26
C ARG A 526 -0.38 29.62 -10.82
N PHE A 527 -0.52 28.32 -10.59
CA PHE A 527 -1.75 27.61 -10.86
C PHE A 527 -2.23 26.95 -9.58
N THR A 528 -3.53 26.72 -9.52
CA THR A 528 -4.14 25.84 -8.54
C THR A 528 -5.23 25.07 -9.27
N TYR A 529 -5.29 23.77 -9.03
CA TYR A 529 -6.44 22.95 -9.41
C TYR A 529 -6.77 22.02 -8.25
N ALA A 530 -8.01 21.56 -8.21
CA ALA A 530 -8.52 20.71 -7.15
C ALA A 530 -9.13 19.43 -7.74
N PHE A 531 -9.04 18.35 -6.98
CA PHE A 531 -9.83 17.16 -7.18
C PHE A 531 -10.77 16.97 -5.99
N ARG A 532 -11.93 16.37 -6.24
CA ARG A 532 -12.80 15.82 -5.20
C ARG A 532 -13.14 14.38 -5.55
N ILE A 533 -13.11 13.54 -4.53
CA ILE A 533 -13.31 12.10 -4.62
C ILE A 533 -14.44 11.73 -3.66
N ASP A 534 -15.50 11.11 -4.16
CA ASP A 534 -16.61 10.64 -3.33
C ASP A 534 -16.35 9.23 -2.75
N ALA A 535 -17.26 8.75 -1.90
CA ALA A 535 -17.15 7.43 -1.27
C ALA A 535 -17.24 6.25 -2.27
N ALA A 536 -17.77 6.48 -3.47
CA ALA A 536 -17.79 5.49 -4.55
C ALA A 536 -16.47 5.51 -5.36
N GLY A 537 -15.57 6.44 -5.08
CA GLY A 537 -14.30 6.63 -5.78
C GLY A 537 -14.42 7.45 -7.07
N ASN A 538 -15.56 8.10 -7.35
CA ASN A 538 -15.67 8.95 -8.53
C ASN A 538 -14.81 10.20 -8.35
N VAL A 539 -14.01 10.53 -9.38
CA VAL A 539 -13.11 11.68 -9.35
C VAL A 539 -13.65 12.79 -10.23
N GLU A 540 -13.70 13.99 -9.66
CA GLU A 540 -13.93 15.21 -10.41
C GLU A 540 -12.76 16.17 -10.21
N ARG A 541 -12.46 16.94 -11.26
CA ARG A 541 -11.40 17.95 -11.31
C ARG A 541 -12.00 19.33 -11.52
N ASN A 542 -11.38 20.33 -10.90
CA ASN A 542 -11.67 21.73 -11.11
C ASN A 542 -10.38 22.50 -11.35
N ASP A 543 -10.26 23.13 -12.53
CA ASP A 543 -9.13 23.96 -12.97
C ASP A 543 -9.44 25.47 -12.92
N GLY A 544 -10.53 25.85 -12.26
CA GLY A 544 -11.05 27.22 -12.20
C GLY A 544 -12.26 27.48 -13.08
N SER A 545 -12.63 26.55 -13.98
CA SER A 545 -13.81 26.67 -14.86
C SER A 545 -15.07 25.94 -14.33
N GLY A 546 -14.94 25.14 -13.28
CA GLY A 546 -16.01 24.30 -12.74
C GLY A 546 -15.55 22.86 -12.50
N TRP A 547 -16.43 22.03 -11.94
CA TRP A 547 -16.15 20.61 -11.69
C TRP A 547 -16.53 19.75 -12.89
N TYR A 548 -15.62 18.91 -13.35
CA TYR A 548 -15.86 17.93 -14.41
C TYR A 548 -15.27 16.57 -14.05
N SER A 549 -15.91 15.49 -14.48
CA SER A 549 -15.43 14.12 -14.23
C SER A 549 -14.16 13.82 -15.03
N VAL A 550 -13.19 13.14 -14.41
CA VAL A 550 -11.87 12.83 -15.02
C VAL A 550 -11.67 11.33 -15.31
N GLY A 551 -12.68 10.48 -15.12
CA GLY A 551 -12.63 9.05 -15.47
C GLY A 551 -12.86 8.10 -14.30
N THR A 552 -12.47 6.82 -14.48
CA THR A 552 -12.85 5.66 -13.64
C THR A 552 -12.37 5.73 -12.19
N GLY A 553 -13.02 4.92 -11.33
CA GLY A 553 -12.84 4.88 -9.87
C GLY A 553 -11.41 5.02 -9.37
N PHE A 554 -11.24 5.91 -8.40
CA PHE A 554 -9.97 6.23 -7.77
C PHE A 554 -9.42 5.05 -6.98
N ASN A 555 -8.17 4.67 -7.27
CA ASN A 555 -7.50 3.54 -6.66
C ASN A 555 -6.66 3.89 -5.42
N GLY A 556 -6.71 5.14 -4.95
CA GLY A 556 -6.03 5.56 -3.72
C GLY A 556 -4.62 6.13 -3.89
N VAL A 557 -4.04 6.15 -5.09
CA VAL A 557 -2.64 6.60 -5.27
C VAL A 557 -2.56 8.04 -5.80
N ILE A 558 -1.75 8.87 -5.15
CA ILE A 558 -1.36 10.20 -5.62
C ILE A 558 0.14 10.19 -5.87
N TYR A 559 0.56 10.41 -7.11
CA TYR A 559 1.97 10.41 -7.50
C TYR A 559 2.38 11.76 -8.08
N VAL A 560 3.41 12.38 -7.51
CA VAL A 560 3.95 13.67 -7.99
C VAL A 560 5.33 13.45 -8.64
N GLY A 561 5.44 13.70 -9.94
CA GLY A 561 6.69 13.53 -10.67
C GLY A 561 6.59 13.73 -12.18
N ARG A 562 7.65 13.39 -12.90
CA ARG A 562 7.71 13.53 -14.37
C ARG A 562 6.99 12.41 -15.09
N ASP A 563 6.23 12.74 -16.14
CA ASP A 563 5.55 11.77 -17.01
C ASP A 563 6.48 11.21 -18.09
N VAL A 564 7.57 10.56 -17.66
CA VAL A 564 8.53 9.92 -18.57
C VAL A 564 8.79 8.48 -18.14
N PRO A 565 9.07 7.55 -19.06
CA PRO A 565 9.52 6.20 -18.71
C PRO A 565 10.75 6.26 -17.78
N GLY A 566 10.65 5.69 -16.58
CA GLY A 566 11.69 5.83 -15.54
C GLY A 566 11.71 7.18 -14.80
N GLY A 567 10.61 7.95 -14.91
CA GLY A 567 10.45 9.29 -14.37
C GLY A 567 10.76 9.38 -12.88
N ARG A 568 11.48 10.45 -12.53
CA ARG A 568 11.83 10.75 -11.13
C ARG A 568 10.62 11.43 -10.48
N THR A 569 10.37 11.03 -9.23
CA THR A 569 9.48 11.74 -8.33
C THR A 569 9.99 13.17 -8.10
N SER A 570 9.09 14.09 -7.75
CA SER A 570 9.41 15.51 -7.51
C SER A 570 9.25 15.90 -6.04
N SER A 571 9.78 17.06 -5.64
CA SER A 571 9.77 17.52 -4.25
C SER A 571 8.63 18.50 -4.02
N PHE A 572 7.81 18.31 -2.99
CA PHE A 572 6.68 19.19 -2.68
C PHE A 572 6.36 19.19 -1.18
N THR A 573 5.44 20.05 -0.75
CA THR A 573 4.92 20.09 0.63
C THR A 573 3.54 19.43 0.70
N LEU A 574 3.35 18.45 1.58
CA LEU A 574 2.06 17.85 1.91
C LEU A 574 1.53 18.47 3.20
N GLN A 575 0.25 18.85 3.22
CA GLN A 575 -0.36 19.54 4.36
C GLN A 575 -1.86 19.30 4.48
N GLY A 576 -2.40 19.34 5.70
CA GLY A 576 -3.84 19.38 5.95
C GLY A 576 -4.44 20.77 5.67
N GLY A 577 -5.62 20.78 5.06
CA GLY A 577 -6.42 21.97 4.76
C GLY A 577 -7.57 22.16 5.75
N GLY A 578 -7.95 23.43 6.01
CA GLY A 578 -8.99 23.77 6.99
C GLY A 578 -10.42 23.92 6.45
N VAL A 579 -10.60 24.18 5.15
CA VAL A 579 -11.91 24.29 4.47
C VAL A 579 -11.73 23.96 2.97
N ALA A 580 -12.70 23.28 2.35
CA ALA A 580 -12.71 23.05 0.89
C ALA A 580 -12.76 24.37 0.10
N PRO A 581 -12.26 24.41 -1.14
CA PRO A 581 -12.44 25.58 -1.99
C PRO A 581 -13.94 25.79 -2.30
N PRO A 582 -14.43 27.04 -2.42
CA PRO A 582 -15.80 27.29 -2.84
C PRO A 582 -16.10 26.58 -4.16
N THR A 583 -17.35 26.16 -4.35
CA THR A 583 -17.84 25.39 -5.51
C THR A 583 -17.52 26.01 -6.88
N SER A 584 -17.20 27.31 -6.92
CA SER A 584 -16.87 28.08 -8.13
C SER A 584 -15.50 28.78 -8.13
N ASP A 585 -14.70 28.73 -7.06
CA ASP A 585 -13.56 29.65 -6.88
C ASP A 585 -12.26 28.92 -6.48
N VAL A 586 -11.53 28.41 -7.48
CA VAL A 586 -10.13 27.99 -7.31
C VAL A 586 -9.24 29.24 -7.43
N ARG A 587 -9.03 29.96 -6.31
CA ARG A 587 -8.25 31.21 -6.31
C ARG A 587 -6.74 30.98 -6.09
N PRO A 588 -5.86 31.85 -6.64
CA PRO A 588 -4.42 31.76 -6.45
C PRO A 588 -4.01 31.86 -4.96
N TRP A 589 -3.00 31.07 -4.60
CA TRP A 589 -2.35 30.89 -3.27
C TRP A 589 -2.08 32.17 -2.45
N GLU A 590 -2.03 33.35 -3.09
CA GLU A 590 -1.61 34.60 -2.45
C GLU A 590 -2.67 35.27 -1.56
N THR A 591 -3.94 34.84 -1.64
CA THR A 591 -5.05 35.53 -0.96
C THR A 591 -5.37 35.02 0.44
N HIS A 592 -4.79 33.91 0.92
CA HIS A 592 -5.08 33.40 2.27
C HIS A 592 -3.80 33.04 3.03
N ARG A 593 -3.45 33.86 4.04
CA ARG A 593 -3.16 33.24 5.34
C ARG A 593 -4.52 32.69 5.78
N PRO A 594 -4.72 31.38 5.98
CA PRO A 594 -6.00 30.89 6.47
C PRO A 594 -6.25 31.57 7.81
N ARG A 595 -7.13 32.57 7.83
CA ARG A 595 -7.73 33.03 9.06
C ARG A 595 -8.65 31.90 9.46
N TYR A 596 -8.38 31.33 10.64
CA TYR A 596 -9.29 30.41 11.30
C TYR A 596 -10.62 31.14 11.47
N SER A 597 -11.56 30.90 10.55
CA SER A 597 -12.96 31.22 10.76
C SER A 597 -13.47 30.22 11.78
N VAL A 598 -14.10 30.73 12.84
CA VAL A 598 -14.77 29.97 13.90
C VAL A 598 -15.58 28.84 13.27
N ALA A 599 -15.33 27.62 13.76
CA ALA A 599 -15.89 26.38 13.24
C ALA A 599 -17.42 26.41 13.14
N ARG A 600 -17.97 25.69 12.15
CA ARG A 600 -19.34 25.19 12.25
C ARG A 600 -19.39 24.20 13.44
N PRO A 601 -20.36 24.31 14.35
CA PRO A 601 -20.49 23.38 15.47
C PRO A 601 -20.62 21.94 14.95
N GLY A 602 -19.68 21.05 15.31
CA GLY A 602 -19.74 19.60 15.01
C GLY A 602 -18.53 18.98 14.31
N LEU A 603 -17.54 19.75 13.84
CA LEU A 603 -16.40 19.26 13.03
C LEU A 603 -15.02 19.40 13.71
N CYS A 604 -14.96 19.52 15.04
CA CYS A 604 -13.70 19.67 15.78
C CYS A 604 -13.32 18.37 16.51
N PRO A 605 -12.53 17.48 15.89
CA PRO A 605 -12.09 16.24 16.51
C PRO A 605 -11.05 16.45 17.62
N TYR A 606 -10.28 17.56 17.58
CA TYR A 606 -9.25 17.85 18.57
C TYR A 606 -9.12 19.35 18.84
N THR A 607 -8.83 19.70 20.10
CA THR A 607 -8.45 21.06 20.52
C THR A 607 -7.03 21.02 21.09
N VAL A 608 -6.06 21.66 20.40
CA VAL A 608 -4.70 21.90 20.94
C VAL A 608 -4.69 23.24 21.64
N THR A 609 -3.90 23.40 22.70
CA THR A 609 -3.55 24.74 23.18
C THR A 609 -2.66 25.41 22.13
N ALA A 610 -3.16 26.48 21.52
CA ALA A 610 -2.48 27.33 20.58
C ALA A 610 -1.36 28.14 21.26
N ASN A 611 -0.49 28.72 20.44
CA ASN A 611 0.71 29.45 20.90
C ASN A 611 0.43 30.71 21.73
N ASP A 612 -0.81 31.19 21.73
CA ASP A 612 -1.30 32.38 22.43
C ASP A 612 -2.22 32.03 23.63
N GLY A 613 -2.32 30.75 23.99
CA GLY A 613 -3.22 30.28 25.06
C GLY A 613 -4.67 30.07 24.62
N GLY A 614 -4.99 30.23 23.32
CA GLY A 614 -6.28 29.81 22.74
C GLY A 614 -6.36 28.30 22.50
N TYR A 615 -7.51 27.77 22.09
CA TYR A 615 -7.65 26.40 21.60
C TYR A 615 -7.72 26.40 20.06
N ASP A 616 -6.79 25.71 19.39
CA ASP A 616 -6.78 25.53 17.93
C ASP A 616 -7.51 24.21 17.58
N CYS A 617 -8.51 24.31 16.71
CA CYS A 617 -9.26 23.15 16.22
C CYS A 617 -8.53 22.51 15.04
N ILE A 618 -8.15 21.24 15.16
CA ILE A 618 -7.51 20.48 14.08
C ILE A 618 -8.59 19.93 13.15
N GLN A 619 -8.53 20.29 11.87
CA GLN A 619 -9.49 19.81 10.87
C GLN A 619 -9.07 18.46 10.28
N PRO A 620 -10.02 17.55 10.00
CA PRO A 620 -9.74 16.28 9.35
C PRO A 620 -9.16 16.48 7.95
N SER A 621 -8.09 15.74 7.65
CA SER A 621 -7.40 15.77 6.36
C SER A 621 -7.77 14.58 5.47
N ILE A 622 -8.08 13.43 6.11
CA ILE A 622 -8.42 12.17 5.44
C ILE A 622 -9.83 11.75 5.82
N ALA A 623 -10.73 11.65 4.84
CA ALA A 623 -12.13 11.30 5.10
C ALA A 623 -12.26 9.86 5.58
N ASP A 624 -13.26 9.56 6.40
CA ASP A 624 -13.54 8.24 7.01
C ASP A 624 -13.58 7.05 6.04
N PHE A 625 -13.97 7.28 4.78
CA PHE A 625 -13.98 6.26 3.72
C PHE A 625 -12.67 6.16 2.91
N MET A 626 -11.74 7.10 3.07
CA MET A 626 -10.60 7.26 2.16
C MET A 626 -9.37 6.46 2.54
N GLN A 627 -8.82 5.77 1.54
CA GLN A 627 -7.52 5.13 1.62
C GLN A 627 -6.58 5.78 0.62
N LEU A 628 -5.42 6.26 1.10
CA LEU A 628 -4.51 7.08 0.29
C LEU A 628 -3.05 6.66 0.44
N THR A 629 -2.32 6.65 -0.66
CA THR A 629 -0.85 6.65 -0.69
C THR A 629 -0.34 7.83 -1.52
N VAL A 630 0.40 8.72 -0.88
CA VAL A 630 0.99 9.92 -1.51
C VAL A 630 2.48 9.68 -1.75
N VAL A 631 2.94 9.87 -2.98
CA VAL A 631 4.30 9.55 -3.41
C VAL A 631 5.03 10.76 -3.97
N GLY A 632 6.29 10.93 -3.56
CA GLY A 632 7.17 12.01 -3.98
C GLY A 632 8.64 11.74 -3.70
N ARG A 633 9.52 12.66 -4.11
CA ARG A 633 10.96 12.56 -3.86
C ARG A 633 11.28 13.06 -2.47
N ASN A 634 11.13 14.36 -2.24
CA ASN A 634 11.21 14.95 -0.91
C ASN A 634 9.84 15.50 -0.54
N ILE A 635 9.27 15.01 0.54
CA ILE A 635 7.93 15.42 0.99
C ILE A 635 8.10 16.27 2.23
N GLY A 636 7.73 17.54 2.14
CA GLY A 636 7.69 18.44 3.28
C GLY A 636 6.38 18.31 4.05
N LEU A 637 6.41 18.20 5.38
CA LEU A 637 5.22 18.27 6.23
C LEU A 637 5.27 19.56 7.04
N ASN A 638 4.24 20.40 6.97
CA ASN A 638 4.24 21.71 7.65
C ASN A 638 2.97 21.98 8.49
N ARG A 639 2.01 21.06 8.50
CA ARG A 639 0.72 21.15 9.20
C ARG A 639 0.25 19.77 9.63
N ASP A 640 -0.76 19.75 10.48
CA ASP A 640 -1.42 18.52 10.89
C ASP A 640 -2.01 17.76 9.68
N LEU A 641 -1.99 16.44 9.78
CA LEU A 641 -2.57 15.51 8.83
C LEU A 641 -3.30 14.46 9.65
N VAL A 642 -4.58 14.64 9.91
CA VAL A 642 -5.33 13.75 10.81
C VAL A 642 -6.45 13.03 10.10
N TYR A 643 -6.75 11.85 10.63
CA TYR A 643 -7.88 11.02 10.27
C TYR A 643 -9.18 11.63 10.77
N GLU A 644 -10.22 11.58 9.93
CA GLU A 644 -11.56 11.97 10.36
C GLU A 644 -12.14 10.96 11.35
N ASP A 645 -12.06 9.67 11.03
CA ASP A 645 -12.41 8.59 11.95
C ASP A 645 -11.12 7.94 12.49
N ARG A 646 -10.80 8.19 13.76
CA ARG A 646 -9.50 7.81 14.34
C ARG A 646 -9.61 6.44 15.03
N PRO A 647 -8.64 5.54 14.84
CA PRO A 647 -8.64 4.25 15.51
C PRO A 647 -8.33 4.36 17.01
N CYS A 648 -7.49 5.33 17.37
CA CYS A 648 -6.95 5.48 18.72
C CYS A 648 -7.31 6.82 19.36
N THR A 649 -7.62 6.78 20.65
CA THR A 649 -8.04 7.93 21.48
C THR A 649 -6.91 8.47 22.35
N SER A 650 -5.88 7.66 22.60
CA SER A 650 -4.74 8.02 23.44
C SER A 650 -3.40 7.52 22.86
N ALA A 651 -2.30 7.88 23.53
CA ALA A 651 -0.95 7.42 23.20
C ALA A 651 -0.37 6.63 24.38
N PRO A 652 0.68 5.83 24.17
CA PRO A 652 1.33 5.11 25.27
C PRO A 652 1.91 6.09 26.28
N GLU A 653 1.66 5.84 27.56
CA GLU A 653 2.10 6.70 28.65
C GLU A 653 2.67 5.91 29.82
N ARG A 654 3.80 6.38 30.36
CA ARG A 654 4.40 5.84 31.57
C ARG A 654 3.74 6.48 32.79
N ARG A 655 3.16 5.65 33.65
CA ARG A 655 2.53 6.07 34.91
C ARG A 655 3.58 6.38 35.98
N ALA A 656 3.14 7.04 37.06
CA ALA A 656 4.00 7.41 38.19
C ALA A 656 4.62 6.20 38.91
N ASP A 657 3.97 5.04 38.84
CA ASP A 657 4.48 3.76 39.39
C ASP A 657 5.54 3.09 38.49
N GLY A 658 5.84 3.67 37.32
CA GLY A 658 6.80 3.15 36.35
C GLY A 658 6.21 2.19 35.32
N SER A 659 4.98 1.70 35.51
CA SER A 659 4.27 0.88 34.53
C SER A 659 3.93 1.69 33.28
N VAL A 660 3.80 1.03 32.13
CA VAL A 660 3.39 1.69 30.89
C VAL A 660 1.97 1.26 30.53
N ALA A 661 1.13 2.25 30.23
CA ALA A 661 -0.17 2.04 29.61
C ALA A 661 0.02 2.02 28.09
N PRO A 662 -0.38 0.95 27.37
CA PRO A 662 -0.51 1.00 25.91
C PRO A 662 -1.57 2.02 25.48
N ALA A 663 -1.58 2.39 24.19
CA ALA A 663 -2.63 3.24 23.67
C ALA A 663 -4.01 2.55 23.69
N ASP A 664 -5.05 3.34 23.92
CA ASP A 664 -6.44 2.92 23.79
C ASP A 664 -6.92 3.13 22.34
N CYS A 665 -7.33 2.04 21.70
CA CYS A 665 -7.75 2.01 20.30
C CYS A 665 -9.10 1.29 20.12
N PRO A 666 -10.21 1.94 20.54
CA PRO A 666 -11.54 1.31 20.53
C PRO A 666 -12.16 1.20 19.13
N ASN A 667 -11.70 1.99 18.15
CA ASN A 667 -12.32 2.05 16.82
C ASN A 667 -11.52 1.27 15.77
N THR A 668 -11.53 -0.05 15.86
CA THR A 668 -10.88 -0.93 14.88
C THR A 668 -11.64 -1.03 13.55
N GLY A 669 -12.88 -0.51 13.48
CA GLY A 669 -13.72 -0.52 12.28
C GLY A 669 -13.48 0.64 11.31
N ALA A 670 -12.74 1.67 11.73
CA ALA A 670 -12.38 2.81 10.87
C ALA A 670 -11.67 2.33 9.60
N ARG A 671 -12.01 2.92 8.44
CA ARG A 671 -11.49 2.47 7.12
C ARG A 671 -10.44 3.39 6.53
N ASN A 672 -10.35 4.61 7.03
CA ASN A 672 -9.45 5.62 6.53
C ASN A 672 -8.00 5.34 6.93
N VAL A 673 -7.12 5.49 5.94
CA VAL A 673 -5.69 5.21 6.09
C VAL A 673 -4.87 6.07 5.13
N LEU A 674 -3.71 6.53 5.59
CA LEU A 674 -2.76 7.35 4.83
C LEU A 674 -1.37 6.72 4.86
N GLY A 675 -0.79 6.52 3.69
CA GLY A 675 0.62 6.26 3.47
C GLY A 675 1.30 7.47 2.82
N VAL A 676 2.45 7.88 3.34
CA VAL A 676 3.31 8.90 2.71
C VAL A 676 4.62 8.24 2.36
N TYR A 677 4.90 8.09 1.07
CA TYR A 677 6.06 7.35 0.57
C TYR A 677 7.02 8.24 -0.21
N SER A 678 8.25 8.30 0.29
CA SER A 678 9.39 8.94 -0.35
C SER A 678 10.39 7.90 -0.83
N ASP A 679 10.55 7.80 -2.15
CA ASP A 679 11.38 6.77 -2.80
C ASP A 679 12.88 7.06 -2.64
N ARG A 680 13.32 8.27 -3.01
CA ARG A 680 14.73 8.65 -3.11
C ARG A 680 15.16 9.77 -2.17
N GLY A 681 14.21 10.52 -1.64
CA GLY A 681 14.47 11.66 -0.77
C GLY A 681 14.07 11.40 0.67
N ALA A 682 13.91 12.50 1.42
CA ALA A 682 13.50 12.49 2.81
C ALA A 682 12.07 13.00 2.96
N ILE A 683 11.41 12.58 4.06
CA ILE A 683 10.21 13.26 4.53
C ILE A 683 10.66 14.25 5.62
N VAL A 684 10.38 15.54 5.43
CA VAL A 684 10.93 16.60 6.27
C VAL A 684 9.81 17.37 6.92
N ILE A 685 9.70 17.27 8.25
CA ILE A 685 8.86 18.18 9.01
C ILE A 685 9.54 19.56 8.96
N LYS A 686 8.88 20.52 8.33
CA LYS A 686 9.42 21.85 8.04
C LYS A 686 9.54 22.68 9.29
N GLY A 687 10.53 23.59 9.32
CA GLY A 687 10.80 24.42 10.50
C GLY A 687 9.63 25.31 10.95
N ASN A 688 8.69 25.61 10.06
CA ASN A 688 7.47 26.39 10.32
C ASN A 688 6.27 25.54 10.77
N ALA A 689 6.43 24.24 11.01
CA ALA A 689 5.37 23.38 11.53
C ALA A 689 4.86 23.87 12.92
N PRO A 690 3.57 23.64 13.23
CA PRO A 690 2.93 24.05 14.48
C PRO A 690 3.51 23.34 15.70
N TYR A 691 3.26 23.88 16.89
CA TYR A 691 3.56 23.17 18.14
C TYR A 691 2.58 22.01 18.30
N ASN A 692 3.00 20.92 18.95
CA ASN A 692 2.18 19.71 19.11
C ASN A 692 1.61 19.22 17.77
N LEU A 693 2.49 18.83 16.85
CA LEU A 693 2.11 18.44 15.50
C LEU A 693 1.46 17.04 15.53
N HIS A 694 0.29 16.91 14.89
CA HIS A 694 -0.45 15.64 14.77
C HIS A 694 -0.39 15.09 13.34
N ILE A 695 0.10 13.86 13.21
CA ILE A 695 0.16 13.13 11.95
C ILE A 695 -0.44 11.74 12.16
N ASP A 696 -1.46 11.40 11.39
CA ASP A 696 -2.04 10.07 11.31
C ASP A 696 -1.69 9.46 9.95
N GLY A 697 -0.97 8.35 9.98
CA GLY A 697 -0.48 7.67 8.79
C GLY A 697 0.86 7.00 8.96
N VAL A 698 1.24 6.28 7.92
CA VAL A 698 2.52 5.60 7.80
C VAL A 698 3.45 6.45 6.95
N LEU A 699 4.57 6.86 7.53
CA LEU A 699 5.58 7.67 6.85
C LEU A 699 6.77 6.79 6.47
N MET A 700 7.08 6.71 5.18
CA MET A 700 8.17 5.89 4.66
C MET A 700 9.15 6.70 3.82
N SER A 701 10.44 6.66 4.17
CA SER A 701 11.55 7.18 3.37
C SER A 701 12.53 6.05 3.06
N ALA A 702 12.49 5.53 1.83
CA ALA A 702 13.24 4.33 1.45
C ALA A 702 14.75 4.58 1.27
N SER A 703 15.16 5.81 0.94
CA SER A 703 16.58 6.14 0.74
C SER A 703 17.18 7.01 1.85
N ARG A 704 16.36 7.77 2.58
CA ARG A 704 16.82 8.76 3.58
C ARG A 704 16.14 8.53 4.94
N SER A 705 15.61 9.59 5.53
CA SER A 705 15.05 9.60 6.87
C SER A 705 13.79 10.47 6.90
N VAL A 706 12.96 10.27 7.92
CA VAL A 706 11.91 11.23 8.29
C VAL A 706 12.38 12.00 9.51
N TYR A 707 12.54 13.32 9.39
CA TYR A 707 13.15 14.13 10.43
C TYR A 707 12.55 15.53 10.50
N TYR A 708 12.77 16.20 11.62
CA TYR A 708 12.45 17.62 11.79
C TYR A 708 13.62 18.49 11.36
N GLN A 709 13.38 19.44 10.45
CA GLN A 709 14.41 20.29 9.86
C GLN A 709 15.24 21.06 10.90
N ARG A 710 14.64 21.45 12.02
CA ARG A 710 15.29 22.21 13.09
C ARG A 710 15.44 21.39 14.38
N TRP A 711 15.66 20.08 14.28
CA TRP A 711 15.80 19.20 15.45
C TRP A 711 16.86 19.66 16.48
N ASN A 712 17.90 20.38 16.04
CA ASN A 712 19.00 20.89 16.87
C ASN A 712 18.99 22.41 17.08
N SER A 713 17.95 23.10 16.62
CA SER A 713 17.89 24.57 16.63
C SER A 713 16.47 25.08 16.86
N GLY A 714 16.34 26.32 17.34
CA GLY A 714 15.02 26.89 17.66
C GLY A 714 14.40 26.36 18.96
N PRO A 715 13.18 26.79 19.29
CA PRO A 715 12.55 26.47 20.57
C PRO A 715 12.10 25.00 20.66
N PRO A 716 11.86 24.47 21.87
CA PRO A 716 11.05 23.27 22.07
C PRO A 716 9.67 23.45 21.42
N LYS A 717 9.20 22.45 20.70
CA LYS A 717 7.95 22.47 19.92
C LYS A 717 6.83 21.60 20.51
N GLY A 718 7.01 21.09 21.73
CA GLY A 718 6.12 20.10 22.31
C GLY A 718 6.34 18.73 21.68
N TYR A 719 5.28 17.97 21.42
CA TYR A 719 5.38 16.59 20.92
C TYR A 719 5.01 16.47 19.45
N LEU A 720 5.66 15.56 18.74
CA LEU A 720 5.15 15.02 17.49
C LEU A 720 4.28 13.81 17.87
N HIS A 721 2.98 13.95 17.60
CA HIS A 721 2.00 12.89 17.74
C HIS A 721 1.90 12.15 16.42
N LEU A 722 2.28 10.87 16.40
CA LEU A 722 2.17 10.01 15.22
C LEU A 722 1.24 8.85 15.54
N THR A 723 0.15 8.69 14.79
CA THR A 723 -0.67 7.46 14.84
C THR A 723 -0.42 6.67 13.56
N GLY A 724 0.21 5.49 13.65
CA GLY A 724 0.57 4.68 12.48
C GLY A 724 1.98 4.11 12.59
N GLY A 725 2.85 4.47 11.64
CA GLY A 725 4.19 3.87 11.53
C GLY A 725 5.25 4.75 10.87
N LEU A 726 6.51 4.46 11.17
CA LEU A 726 7.68 5.22 10.71
C LEU A 726 8.73 4.28 10.10
N ILE A 727 8.93 4.35 8.79
CA ILE A 727 9.83 3.48 8.04
C ILE A 727 10.92 4.31 7.37
N GLN A 728 12.19 3.99 7.65
CA GLN A 728 13.31 4.85 7.27
C GLN A 728 14.54 4.03 6.88
N ASN A 729 15.34 4.55 5.95
CA ASN A 729 16.67 4.00 5.72
C ASN A 729 17.61 4.36 6.88
N TRP A 730 17.62 5.62 7.28
CA TRP A 730 18.40 6.12 8.42
C TRP A 730 17.47 6.71 9.47
N TYR A 731 17.81 6.54 10.74
CA TYR A 731 17.02 7.11 11.83
C TYR A 731 17.04 8.65 11.75
N GLY A 732 15.86 9.26 11.63
CA GLY A 732 15.70 10.71 11.57
C GLY A 732 15.48 11.37 12.95
N ARG A 733 16.04 12.57 13.14
CA ARG A 733 15.93 13.31 14.42
C ARG A 733 14.73 14.25 14.43
N PHE A 734 13.97 14.22 15.52
CA PHE A 734 12.83 15.12 15.74
C PHE A 734 13.14 16.26 16.70
N GLY A 735 14.05 16.03 17.64
CA GLY A 735 14.43 17.02 18.64
C GLY A 735 15.72 16.64 19.36
N LYS A 736 16.17 17.54 20.23
CA LYS A 736 17.30 17.33 21.13
C LYS A 736 16.81 17.45 22.56
N LEU A 737 17.24 16.53 23.41
CA LEU A 737 16.90 16.53 24.84
C LEU A 737 17.98 17.21 25.66
N LYS A 738 17.59 17.66 26.85
CA LYS A 738 18.50 18.02 27.95
C LYS A 738 18.86 16.76 28.77
N PRO A 739 19.83 16.84 29.69
CA PRO A 739 20.17 15.72 30.58
C PRO A 739 19.00 15.22 31.44
N ASP A 740 18.02 16.09 31.75
CA ASP A 740 16.80 15.77 32.50
C ASP A 740 15.69 15.13 31.61
N LEU A 741 16.03 14.73 30.37
CA LEU A 741 15.13 14.18 29.37
C LEU A 741 14.01 15.13 28.89
N THR A 742 14.03 16.41 29.31
CA THR A 742 13.13 17.42 28.75
C THR A 742 13.60 17.90 27.38
N ILE A 743 12.67 18.33 26.54
CA ILE A 743 12.99 18.78 25.18
C ILE A 743 13.74 20.12 25.24
N ARG A 744 14.92 20.16 24.63
CA ARG A 744 15.73 21.38 24.43
C ARG A 744 15.38 22.09 23.12
N ASN A 745 15.23 21.33 22.04
CA ASN A 745 14.98 21.83 20.69
C ASN A 745 14.07 20.84 19.94
N GLY A 746 13.23 21.35 19.04
CA GLY A 746 12.37 20.51 18.20
C GLY A 746 11.29 19.77 18.99
N TYR A 747 10.89 18.61 18.50
CA TYR A 747 9.78 17.83 19.08
C TYR A 747 10.27 16.66 19.93
N GLY A 748 9.53 16.40 21.01
CA GLY A 748 9.47 15.08 21.62
C GLY A 748 8.66 14.11 20.75
N ARG A 749 8.56 12.85 21.16
CA ARG A 749 7.85 11.82 20.38
C ARG A 749 6.72 11.25 21.24
N LYS A 750 5.51 11.19 20.68
CA LYS A 750 4.38 10.41 21.19
C LYS A 750 3.84 9.61 20.01
N PHE A 751 4.37 8.41 19.82
CA PHE A 751 3.99 7.57 18.68
C PHE A 751 3.05 6.49 19.22
N THR A 752 1.91 6.34 18.54
CA THR A 752 0.87 5.36 18.78
C THR A 752 0.77 4.45 17.58
N TYR A 753 0.86 3.14 17.79
CA TYR A 753 0.68 2.17 16.72
C TYR A 753 -0.79 2.10 16.31
N ASP A 754 -1.07 1.98 15.01
CA ASP A 754 -2.41 1.70 14.52
C ASP A 754 -2.62 0.18 14.48
N PRO A 755 -3.38 -0.41 15.43
CA PRO A 755 -3.53 -1.87 15.52
C PRO A 755 -4.24 -2.47 14.31
N ARG A 756 -4.93 -1.66 13.49
CA ARG A 756 -5.55 -2.13 12.23
C ARG A 756 -4.50 -2.60 11.21
N MET A 757 -3.26 -2.12 11.32
CA MET A 757 -2.15 -2.51 10.45
C MET A 757 -1.48 -3.83 10.86
N ARG A 758 -1.91 -4.41 11.99
CA ARG A 758 -1.42 -5.72 12.45
C ARG A 758 -1.72 -6.78 11.40
N ASN A 759 -0.75 -7.65 11.13
CA ASN A 759 -0.82 -8.77 10.18
C ASN A 759 -1.36 -8.40 8.78
N ASN A 760 -1.00 -7.20 8.28
CA ASN A 760 -1.42 -6.64 6.99
C ASN A 760 -2.95 -6.42 6.83
N GLY A 761 -3.69 -6.25 7.93
CA GLY A 761 -5.15 -6.03 7.90
C GLY A 761 -5.57 -4.82 7.07
N LEU A 762 -5.26 -3.61 7.55
CA LEU A 762 -5.48 -2.35 6.83
C LEU A 762 -4.15 -1.77 6.36
N VAL A 763 -3.93 -1.74 5.06
CA VAL A 763 -2.69 -1.26 4.43
C VAL A 763 -3.01 -0.08 3.51
N PRO A 764 -2.23 1.02 3.52
CA PRO A 764 -2.42 2.08 2.54
C PRO A 764 -2.32 1.51 1.10
N PRO A 765 -3.16 1.95 0.17
CA PRO A 765 -3.27 1.33 -1.15
C PRO A 765 -1.95 1.46 -1.90
N PHE A 766 -1.43 0.36 -2.44
CA PHE A 766 -0.12 0.33 -3.12
C PHE A 766 1.07 0.79 -2.25
N PHE A 767 0.94 0.76 -0.92
CA PHE A 767 2.09 1.03 -0.06
C PHE A 767 3.19 -0.01 -0.27
N PRO A 768 4.48 0.35 -0.14
CA PRO A 768 5.54 -0.61 -0.36
C PRO A 768 5.45 -1.86 0.53
N THR A 769 5.81 -2.98 -0.06
CA THR A 769 5.85 -4.30 0.57
C THR A 769 7.29 -4.81 0.58
N PHE A 770 7.57 -5.82 1.40
CA PHE A 770 8.88 -6.47 1.45
C PHE A 770 8.73 -7.99 1.38
N ASP A 771 9.81 -8.62 0.95
CA ASP A 771 10.00 -10.06 1.05
C ASP A 771 10.57 -10.33 2.45
N GLY A 772 9.94 -11.20 3.24
CA GLY A 772 10.37 -11.48 4.61
C GLY A 772 9.52 -12.54 5.30
N GLU A 773 9.98 -13.00 6.47
CA GLU A 773 9.32 -14.02 7.30
C GLU A 773 8.00 -13.57 7.95
N LEU A 774 7.57 -12.33 7.73
CA LEU A 774 6.36 -11.83 8.38
C LEU A 774 5.11 -12.47 7.75
N PRO A 775 4.00 -12.54 8.52
CA PRO A 775 2.74 -13.10 8.04
C PRO A 775 2.35 -12.43 6.73
N TRP A 776 2.10 -13.23 5.71
CA TRP A 776 1.40 -12.76 4.53
C TRP A 776 -0.05 -12.52 4.93
N GLY A 777 -0.60 -11.37 4.54
CA GLY A 777 -2.01 -11.11 4.81
C GLY A 777 -2.85 -12.04 3.95
N SER A 778 -3.83 -12.73 4.53
CA SER A 778 -4.82 -13.49 3.78
C SER A 778 -6.23 -13.03 4.13
N THR A 779 -7.05 -12.77 3.11
CA THR A 779 -8.49 -12.59 3.30
C THR A 779 -9.24 -13.49 2.35
N ALA A 780 -10.34 -14.08 2.80
CA ALA A 780 -11.17 -14.90 1.95
C ALA A 780 -12.63 -14.41 1.97
N GLU A 781 -13.26 -14.45 0.80
CA GLU A 781 -14.64 -14.09 0.61
C GLU A 781 -15.33 -15.20 -0.18
N PHE A 782 -16.51 -15.62 0.29
CA PHE A 782 -17.37 -16.53 -0.44
C PHE A 782 -18.52 -15.77 -1.09
N ALA A 783 -18.49 -15.67 -2.40
CA ALA A 783 -19.60 -15.17 -3.20
C ALA A 783 -20.54 -16.33 -3.48
N GLY A 784 -21.54 -16.51 -2.60
CA GLY A 784 -22.62 -17.47 -2.83
C GLY A 784 -23.44 -17.13 -4.09
N PRO A 785 -24.26 -18.08 -4.59
CA PRO A 785 -25.10 -17.85 -5.76
C PRO A 785 -26.01 -16.63 -5.53
N ALA A 786 -26.09 -15.75 -6.54
CA ALA A 786 -26.98 -14.60 -6.52
C ALA A 786 -28.45 -15.06 -6.50
N GLY A 787 -29.01 -15.27 -5.31
CA GLY A 787 -30.41 -15.65 -5.13
C GLY A 787 -30.68 -16.30 -3.78
N GLY A 788 -31.08 -15.49 -2.80
CA GLY A 788 -31.74 -15.97 -1.59
C GLY A 788 -31.14 -15.43 -0.31
N SER A 789 -31.59 -14.25 0.10
CA SER A 789 -31.54 -13.83 1.49
C SER A 789 -32.04 -14.95 2.40
N GLY A 790 -31.29 -15.23 3.46
CA GLY A 790 -31.76 -16.05 4.57
C GLY A 790 -33.12 -15.56 5.08
N SER A 791 -34.16 -16.34 4.80
CA SER A 791 -35.40 -16.39 5.55
C SER A 791 -36.01 -17.75 5.24
N GLY A 792 -36.47 -18.43 6.28
CA GLY A 792 -36.69 -19.87 6.24
C GLY A 792 -37.92 -20.33 5.48
N PHE A 793 -38.10 -21.64 5.59
CA PHE A 793 -39.34 -22.39 5.38
C PHE A 793 -39.82 -22.61 3.94
N TRP A 794 -39.72 -23.88 3.55
CA TRP A 794 -40.84 -24.70 3.06
C TRP A 794 -42.16 -23.93 2.92
N LYS A 795 -42.55 -23.60 1.69
CA LYS A 795 -43.97 -23.61 1.32
C LYS A 795 -44.26 -24.98 0.69
N PRO A 796 -45.26 -25.72 1.19
CA PRO A 796 -45.77 -26.87 0.46
C PRO A 796 -46.31 -26.37 -0.88
N VAL A 797 -45.93 -27.05 -1.94
CA VAL A 797 -46.69 -27.02 -3.18
C VAL A 797 -48.01 -27.72 -2.88
N GLU A 798 -49.04 -26.95 -2.56
CA GLU A 798 -50.39 -27.39 -2.87
C GLU A 798 -50.55 -27.23 -4.38
N GLY A 799 -50.94 -28.33 -5.03
CA GLY A 799 -51.61 -28.28 -6.32
C GLY A 799 -52.65 -29.38 -6.35
N PRO A 800 -53.65 -29.32 -7.23
CA PRO A 800 -54.16 -28.15 -7.94
C PRO A 800 -55.10 -27.26 -7.11
#